data_AF-A0A354P4T5-F1
#
_entry.id   AF-A0A354P4T5-F1
#
_cell.length_a   1.000
_cell.length_b   1.000
_cell.length_c   1.000
_cell.angle_alpha   90.00
_cell.angle_beta   90.00
_cell.angle_gamma   90.00
#
_symmetry.space_group_name_H-M   'P 1'
#
loop_
_entity.id
_entity.type
_entity.pdbx_description
1 polymer ?
#
loop_
_entity_poly.entity_id
_entity_poly.type
_entity_poly.pdbx_seq_one_letter_code
_entity_poly.pdbx_strand_id
1 'polypeptide(L)'
;MKSFWISTGGVIACARVSIAALLLVAAPAMVQAGQPLDQAAAEELFVRRVWPLLSERCLACHGAQDDDLQGGLDLRSITTINAGGDSGQPAIDHDNPLASPILAVITDGGDGWSPMPPKESERLSEAQVRSIRDWILGGSPWPSETRIAEIKAANANRWAAEDGILVKTSGGQSPSWTDRRYRPESLWAYQPVVRPSITETGSKAIDRLISDAMPEGLIVAPRADRATLTRRASFDLTGLPPTPAEVAAFINDPDDDDQAFANLVDRLLQSPHYGERMAQHWLDVVRYADSSGLANDYERGNAWRYRDYVVRSFNEDKPYNQFVIQQIAGDEIDSDDPEAIVATGFLRMGPWELTSMEVAKVARQRFLDDVTNSVGETFLAHSLQCARCHDHKFDPVPTSDYYAIQAVFATTQLAERNAAFLEHENTQGFEQREYLLKQQQQHQNTLARLDQQLMVSAQAWFEEHGIDPSDWNAAAKKINAGVGSKFNAVRSAMMKAGMPEDQFPPKAYGFSPEDYGNERVARKGLERLSWELDRYEPYALSVYNGRTPDLKSVNRPLRVPEDRLTSGELETSCILVGGDPFSPGEPVSPDVLSMLNDGEPYPIPNAIDGRRTAFAHWVASAENPLTTRAIVNRVWMWHFGQAIAGNPNNFGSTGAPPTHPELLDFLAAMLVENGWSIKSLHRAIMNSETYRRSSNHPAIDALRKADPLGTSYAVFKPRRLSAEEIRDAMLVATGELNRTLGGIPNRPEINLEAAMQPRQVMGTFASAWIPDPLPQQRHRRSLYSLKLRG
;
A
#
# COMPACT_ATOMS: atom_id res chain seq x y z
N MET A 1 -2.50 -47.46 -22.39
CA MET A 1 -2.43 -48.78 -23.06
C MET A 1 -1.89 -48.61 -24.47
N LYS A 2 -0.77 -49.29 -24.76
CA LYS A 2 -0.28 -49.80 -26.06
C LYS A 2 -0.28 -48.88 -27.30
N SER A 3 0.93 -48.39 -27.58
CA SER A 3 1.70 -48.47 -28.84
C SER A 3 0.99 -49.01 -30.10
N PHE A 4 1.19 -48.36 -31.26
CA PHE A 4 1.79 -48.99 -32.45
C PHE A 4 2.28 -47.96 -33.48
N TRP A 5 3.48 -48.24 -33.99
CA TRP A 5 4.26 -47.56 -35.04
C TRP A 5 3.88 -48.04 -36.45
N ILE A 6 4.13 -47.22 -37.48
CA ILE A 6 4.65 -47.68 -38.79
C ILE A 6 5.68 -46.67 -39.32
N SER A 7 6.79 -47.21 -39.83
CA SER A 7 7.99 -46.58 -40.36
C SER A 7 8.03 -46.55 -41.90
N THR A 8 9.00 -45.80 -42.44
CA THR A 8 9.91 -46.04 -43.59
C THR A 8 10.22 -44.69 -44.25
N GLY A 9 11.43 -44.28 -44.65
CA GLY A 9 12.78 -44.85 -44.70
C GLY A 9 13.58 -44.00 -45.71
N GLY A 10 14.87 -43.69 -45.48
CA GLY A 10 15.67 -42.97 -46.47
C GLY A 10 17.04 -42.39 -46.04
N VAL A 11 18.05 -43.27 -45.99
CA VAL A 11 19.49 -43.10 -46.36
C VAL A 11 20.26 -41.84 -45.90
N ILE A 12 21.28 -42.04 -45.05
CA ILE A 12 22.42 -41.12 -44.88
C ILE A 12 23.72 -41.88 -45.14
N ALA A 13 24.57 -41.32 -46.01
CA ALA A 13 25.90 -41.80 -46.34
C ALA A 13 26.96 -41.21 -45.39
N CYS A 14 27.93 -42.05 -45.01
CA CYS A 14 29.10 -41.71 -44.22
C CYS A 14 30.17 -40.94 -45.02
N ALA A 15 30.79 -39.93 -44.40
CA ALA A 15 32.19 -39.57 -44.66
C ALA A 15 32.87 -39.10 -43.37
N ARG A 16 34.10 -39.59 -43.19
CA ARG A 16 34.94 -39.59 -41.98
C ARG A 16 35.50 -38.19 -41.65
N VAL A 17 35.59 -37.87 -40.35
CA VAL A 17 36.52 -36.87 -39.84
C VAL A 17 37.39 -37.50 -38.75
N SER A 18 38.69 -37.46 -38.98
CA SER A 18 39.76 -37.92 -38.10
C SER A 18 39.83 -37.07 -36.84
N ILE A 19 39.84 -37.73 -35.67
CA ILE A 19 40.13 -37.09 -34.38
C ILE A 19 41.65 -37.04 -34.23
N ALA A 20 42.24 -35.85 -34.44
CA ALA A 20 43.59 -35.55 -34.04
C ALA A 20 43.60 -35.19 -32.54
N ALA A 21 44.42 -35.90 -31.78
CA ALA A 21 44.68 -35.64 -30.37
C ALA A 21 45.40 -34.28 -30.22
N LEU A 22 44.75 -33.30 -29.59
CA LEU A 22 45.42 -32.16 -28.98
C LEU A 22 45.47 -32.38 -27.47
N LEU A 23 46.67 -32.66 -26.98
CA LEU A 23 47.04 -32.65 -25.57
C LEU A 23 46.82 -31.24 -25.01
N LEU A 24 45.74 -31.04 -24.25
CA LEU A 24 45.64 -29.93 -23.31
C LEU A 24 46.54 -30.26 -22.13
N VAL A 25 47.68 -29.57 -22.05
CA VAL A 25 48.46 -29.43 -20.82
C VAL A 25 47.55 -28.69 -19.82
N ALA A 26 46.95 -29.42 -18.90
CA ALA A 26 46.34 -28.85 -17.73
C ALA A 26 47.47 -28.20 -16.90
N ALA A 27 47.58 -26.87 -16.95
CA ALA A 27 48.32 -26.15 -15.94
C ALA A 27 47.63 -26.45 -14.59
N PRO A 28 48.33 -26.98 -13.58
CA PRO A 28 47.74 -27.08 -12.27
C PRO A 28 47.48 -25.65 -11.81
N ALA A 29 46.22 -25.32 -11.53
CA ALA A 29 45.92 -24.18 -10.70
C ALA A 29 46.61 -24.44 -9.36
N MET A 30 47.77 -23.83 -9.15
CA MET A 30 48.37 -23.73 -7.84
C MET A 30 47.31 -23.09 -6.94
N VAL A 31 46.81 -23.86 -5.98
CA VAL A 31 46.17 -23.31 -4.80
C VAL A 31 47.21 -22.39 -4.18
N GLN A 32 47.07 -21.09 -4.39
CA GLN A 32 47.83 -20.10 -3.67
C GLN A 32 47.37 -20.26 -2.21
N ALA A 33 48.21 -20.87 -1.38
CA ALA A 33 48.08 -20.76 0.06
C ALA A 33 47.95 -19.26 0.37
N GLY A 34 46.84 -18.86 1.00
CA GLY A 34 46.59 -17.46 1.32
C GLY A 34 47.80 -16.91 2.07
N GLN A 35 48.27 -15.73 1.66
CA GLN A 35 49.33 -15.05 2.41
C GLN A 35 48.86 -14.86 3.86
N PRO A 36 49.74 -15.04 4.86
CA PRO A 36 49.40 -14.78 6.25
C PRO A 36 48.85 -13.36 6.38
N LEU A 37 47.77 -13.20 7.14
CA LEU A 37 47.22 -11.88 7.44
C LEU A 37 48.33 -11.00 8.01
N ASP A 38 48.40 -9.74 7.57
CA ASP A 38 49.29 -8.79 8.22
C ASP A 38 48.86 -8.57 9.69
N GLN A 39 49.79 -8.07 10.50
CA GLN A 39 49.57 -7.94 11.95
C GLN A 39 48.39 -7.03 12.28
N ALA A 40 48.12 -5.99 11.47
CA ALA A 40 47.01 -5.07 11.71
C ALA A 40 45.65 -5.73 11.39
N ALA A 41 45.58 -6.51 10.31
CA ALA A 41 44.41 -7.30 9.95
C ALA A 41 44.13 -8.42 10.96
N ALA A 42 45.18 -9.04 11.51
CA ALA A 42 45.06 -10.05 12.57
C ALA A 42 44.62 -9.45 13.92
N GLU A 43 45.12 -8.26 14.29
CA GLU A 43 44.63 -7.49 15.45
C GLU A 43 43.16 -7.12 15.29
N GLU A 44 42.77 -6.67 14.10
CA GLU A 44 41.39 -6.34 13.80
C GLU A 44 40.48 -7.58 13.91
N LEU A 45 40.89 -8.69 13.30
CA LEU A 45 40.18 -9.96 13.37
C LEU A 45 40.05 -10.46 14.82
N PHE A 46 41.10 -10.26 15.63
CA PHE A 46 41.06 -10.57 17.06
C PHE A 46 39.98 -9.76 17.78
N VAL A 47 40.03 -8.43 17.67
CA VAL A 47 39.09 -7.52 18.33
C VAL A 47 37.65 -7.78 17.88
N ARG A 48 37.48 -8.07 16.59
CA ARG A 48 36.16 -8.13 15.95
C ARG A 48 35.48 -9.49 16.08
N ARG A 49 36.24 -10.59 15.91
CA ARG A 49 35.67 -11.93 15.74
C ARG A 49 36.22 -12.93 16.77
N VAL A 50 37.51 -12.90 17.11
CA VAL A 50 38.10 -13.94 17.98
C VAL A 50 37.85 -13.68 19.47
N TRP A 51 38.09 -12.46 19.96
CA TRP A 51 37.90 -12.16 21.39
C TRP A 51 36.45 -12.33 21.86
N PRO A 52 35.42 -11.82 21.14
CA PRO A 52 34.03 -12.10 21.50
C PRO A 52 33.72 -13.61 21.52
N LEU A 53 34.28 -14.35 20.56
CA LEU A 53 34.08 -15.80 20.45
C LEU A 53 34.70 -16.56 21.61
N LEU A 54 35.94 -16.24 21.99
CA LEU A 54 36.59 -16.81 23.18
C LEU A 54 35.80 -16.47 24.45
N SER A 55 35.36 -15.22 24.57
CA SER A 55 34.61 -14.74 25.74
C SER A 55 33.26 -15.45 25.90
N GLU A 56 32.51 -15.64 24.82
CA GLU A 56 31.16 -16.21 24.87
C GLU A 56 31.15 -17.75 24.92
N ARG A 57 32.12 -18.40 24.27
CA ARG A 57 32.08 -19.85 24.03
C ARG A 57 33.15 -20.64 24.77
N CYS A 58 34.20 -19.98 25.26
CA CYS A 58 35.36 -20.68 25.85
C CYS A 58 35.62 -20.31 27.31
N LEU A 59 35.49 -19.03 27.69
CA LEU A 59 35.86 -18.55 29.03
C LEU A 59 34.98 -19.09 30.17
N ALA A 60 33.77 -19.56 29.89
CA ALA A 60 32.92 -20.17 30.91
C ALA A 60 33.57 -21.41 31.57
N CYS A 61 34.41 -22.15 30.85
CA CYS A 61 35.13 -23.33 31.33
C CYS A 61 36.66 -23.15 31.39
N HIS A 62 37.20 -22.26 30.56
CA HIS A 62 38.65 -21.99 30.44
C HIS A 62 39.04 -20.57 30.88
N GLY A 63 38.23 -19.98 31.77
CA GLY A 63 38.47 -18.67 32.38
C GLY A 63 37.84 -18.52 33.77
N ALA A 64 37.43 -19.63 34.39
CA ALA A 64 36.90 -19.72 35.75
C ALA A 64 37.98 -19.43 36.82
N GLN A 65 37.65 -19.51 38.11
CA GLN A 65 38.67 -19.43 39.17
C GLN A 65 39.71 -20.56 38.98
N ASP A 66 40.95 -20.32 39.42
CA ASP A 66 42.12 -21.13 39.02
C ASP A 66 41.99 -22.63 39.39
N ASP A 67 41.13 -22.95 40.37
CA ASP A 67 40.79 -24.28 40.88
C ASP A 67 39.67 -25.02 40.12
N ASP A 68 38.99 -24.35 39.16
CA ASP A 68 37.86 -24.89 38.37
C ASP A 68 38.12 -24.94 36.84
N LEU A 69 39.34 -24.62 36.40
CA LEU A 69 39.71 -24.60 34.97
C LEU A 69 39.70 -26.01 34.37
N GLN A 70 38.87 -26.22 33.33
CA GLN A 70 38.80 -27.51 32.64
C GLN A 70 40.09 -27.79 31.87
N GLY A 71 40.75 -28.91 32.17
CA GLY A 71 42.02 -29.32 31.57
C GLY A 71 43.20 -28.39 31.88
N GLY A 72 43.11 -27.59 32.96
CA GLY A 72 44.16 -26.67 33.40
C GLY A 72 44.45 -25.51 32.43
N LEU A 73 43.63 -25.33 31.40
CA LEU A 73 43.84 -24.34 30.33
C LEU A 73 43.14 -23.02 30.65
N ASP A 74 43.91 -21.92 30.65
CA ASP A 74 43.42 -20.56 30.84
C ASP A 74 43.54 -19.72 29.55
N LEU A 75 42.39 -19.31 29.00
CA LEU A 75 42.27 -18.53 27.76
C LEU A 75 42.08 -17.02 27.99
N ARG A 76 42.29 -16.51 29.21
CA ARG A 76 42.12 -15.08 29.53
C ARG A 76 43.26 -14.19 29.03
N SER A 77 44.41 -14.77 28.67
CA SER A 77 45.56 -14.03 28.15
C SER A 77 46.36 -14.86 27.15
N ILE A 78 47.06 -14.20 26.21
CA ILE A 78 47.96 -14.90 25.29
C ILE A 78 49.09 -15.64 26.01
N THR A 79 49.54 -15.11 27.16
CA THR A 79 50.58 -15.73 27.98
C THR A 79 50.14 -17.09 28.52
N THR A 80 48.92 -17.18 29.02
CA THR A 80 48.36 -18.43 29.57
C THR A 80 47.97 -19.42 28.48
N ILE A 81 47.48 -18.93 27.33
CA ILE A 81 47.24 -19.75 26.13
C ILE A 81 48.52 -20.43 25.65
N ASN A 82 49.63 -19.69 25.63
CA ASN A 82 50.93 -20.20 25.22
C ASN A 82 51.57 -21.11 26.30
N ALA A 83 51.22 -20.93 27.57
CA ALA A 83 51.66 -21.83 28.64
C ALA A 83 51.02 -23.23 28.52
N GLY A 84 49.83 -23.32 27.93
CA GLY A 84 49.08 -24.57 27.80
C GLY A 84 48.35 -24.95 29.08
N GLY A 85 47.76 -26.14 29.09
CA GLY A 85 47.10 -26.73 30.26
C GLY A 85 47.77 -28.03 30.71
N ASP A 86 46.98 -28.96 31.25
CA ASP A 86 47.44 -30.27 31.74
C ASP A 86 48.10 -31.14 30.65
N SER A 87 47.90 -30.76 29.39
CA SER A 87 48.53 -31.36 28.20
C SER A 87 50.05 -31.20 28.16
N GLY A 88 50.58 -30.19 28.86
CA GLY A 88 51.99 -29.81 28.79
C GLY A 88 52.42 -29.21 27.45
N GLN A 89 51.47 -28.91 26.55
CA GLN A 89 51.73 -28.29 25.24
C GLN A 89 50.99 -26.94 25.13
N PRO A 90 51.59 -25.92 24.47
CA PRO A 90 50.90 -24.67 24.14
C PRO A 90 49.59 -24.93 23.39
N ALA A 91 48.53 -24.17 23.69
CA ALA A 91 47.26 -24.31 22.96
C ALA A 91 47.38 -23.82 21.51
N ILE A 92 48.31 -22.90 21.26
CA ILE A 92 48.67 -22.35 19.95
C ILE A 92 50.13 -22.69 19.66
N ASP A 93 50.37 -23.39 18.55
CA ASP A 93 51.71 -23.67 18.05
C ASP A 93 52.10 -22.58 17.05
N HIS A 94 53.05 -21.72 17.42
CA HIS A 94 53.49 -20.60 16.57
C HIS A 94 54.45 -21.06 15.46
N ASP A 95 55.10 -22.22 15.60
CA ASP A 95 55.99 -22.78 14.57
C ASP A 95 55.18 -23.57 13.53
N ASN A 96 54.08 -24.19 13.95
CA ASN A 96 53.12 -24.85 13.07
C ASN A 96 51.66 -24.44 13.36
N PRO A 97 51.24 -23.23 12.95
CA PRO A 97 49.94 -22.64 13.26
C PRO A 97 48.73 -23.55 12.99
N LEU A 98 48.74 -24.30 11.87
CA LEU A 98 47.64 -25.19 11.48
C LEU A 98 47.58 -26.49 12.27
N ALA A 99 48.67 -26.85 12.96
CA ALA A 99 48.72 -27.99 13.88
C ALA A 99 48.42 -27.59 15.34
N SER A 100 48.05 -26.33 15.60
CA SER A 100 47.70 -25.86 16.93
C SER A 100 46.62 -26.73 17.58
N PRO A 101 46.83 -27.24 18.82
CA PRO A 101 45.85 -28.07 19.51
C PRO A 101 44.46 -27.43 19.62
N ILE A 102 44.39 -26.10 19.79
CA ILE A 102 43.11 -25.38 19.82
C ILE A 102 42.30 -25.53 18.53
N LEU A 103 42.95 -25.64 17.36
CA LEU A 103 42.26 -25.85 16.08
C LEU A 103 41.74 -27.28 15.95
N ALA A 104 42.49 -28.26 16.45
CA ALA A 104 42.09 -29.67 16.41
C ALA A 104 40.85 -29.95 17.29
N VAL A 105 40.76 -29.30 18.45
CA VAL A 105 39.62 -29.50 19.37
C VAL A 105 38.36 -28.76 18.93
N ILE A 106 38.46 -27.61 18.26
CA ILE A 106 37.27 -26.85 17.82
C ILE A 106 36.64 -27.33 16.51
N THR A 107 37.31 -28.22 15.77
CA THR A 107 36.75 -28.84 14.57
C THR A 107 36.09 -30.18 14.91
N ASP A 108 36.91 -31.20 15.20
CA ASP A 108 36.45 -32.58 15.29
C ASP A 108 37.04 -33.36 16.49
N GLY A 109 37.93 -32.76 17.28
CA GLY A 109 38.56 -33.42 18.44
C GLY A 109 39.60 -34.49 18.06
N GLY A 110 40.44 -34.25 17.05
CA GLY A 110 41.41 -35.24 16.54
C GLY A 110 42.32 -35.90 17.62
N ASP A 111 42.99 -37.01 17.25
CA ASP A 111 43.99 -37.79 18.02
C ASP A 111 43.86 -37.72 19.56
N GLY A 112 42.73 -38.23 20.08
CA GLY A 112 42.55 -38.49 21.51
C GLY A 112 41.96 -37.35 22.34
N TRP A 113 41.49 -36.26 21.70
CA TRP A 113 40.87 -35.12 22.37
C TRP A 113 39.33 -35.12 22.23
N SER A 114 38.62 -34.57 23.22
CA SER A 114 37.18 -34.32 23.06
C SER A 114 36.95 -33.05 22.26
N PRO A 115 35.98 -33.01 21.32
CA PRO A 115 35.64 -31.80 20.60
C PRO A 115 35.07 -30.74 21.54
N MET A 116 35.42 -29.48 21.29
CA MET A 116 35.04 -28.31 22.09
C MET A 116 34.31 -27.27 21.22
N PRO A 117 33.22 -26.63 21.71
CA PRO A 117 32.56 -26.88 22.98
C PRO A 117 31.88 -28.27 23.08
N PRO A 118 31.75 -28.83 24.29
CA PRO A 118 31.30 -30.22 24.49
C PRO A 118 29.81 -30.44 24.17
N LYS A 119 29.00 -29.38 24.16
CA LYS A 119 27.59 -29.43 23.75
C LYS A 119 27.45 -29.23 22.25
N GLU A 120 26.77 -30.15 21.59
CA GLU A 120 26.59 -30.13 20.13
C GLU A 120 25.90 -28.84 19.61
N SER A 121 24.92 -28.31 20.35
CA SER A 121 24.23 -27.05 20.03
C SER A 121 25.12 -25.80 20.14
N GLU A 122 26.31 -25.92 20.71
CA GLU A 122 27.25 -24.81 20.95
C GLU A 122 28.52 -24.93 20.10
N ARG A 123 28.59 -25.90 19.17
CA ARG A 123 29.71 -26.04 18.22
C ARG A 123 29.88 -24.80 17.37
N LEU A 124 31.14 -24.49 17.05
CA LEU A 124 31.49 -23.37 16.21
C LEU A 124 31.10 -23.63 14.75
N SER A 125 30.57 -22.60 14.08
CA SER A 125 30.36 -22.63 12.63
C SER A 125 31.68 -22.60 11.86
N GLU A 126 31.67 -23.02 10.60
CA GLU A 126 32.85 -22.97 9.72
C GLU A 126 33.48 -21.57 9.63
N ALA A 127 32.66 -20.51 9.65
CA ALA A 127 33.14 -19.13 9.61
C ALA A 127 33.85 -18.72 10.93
N GLN A 128 33.37 -19.21 12.07
CA GLN A 128 33.98 -18.97 13.37
C GLN A 128 35.30 -19.72 13.52
N VAL A 129 35.34 -21.00 13.13
CA VAL A 129 36.59 -21.79 13.07
C VAL A 129 37.60 -21.12 12.15
N ARG A 130 37.16 -20.65 10.97
CA ARG A 130 38.00 -19.91 10.03
C ARG A 130 38.58 -18.63 10.64
N SER A 131 37.78 -17.89 11.42
CA SER A 131 38.24 -16.67 12.08
C SER A 131 39.33 -16.95 13.11
N ILE A 132 39.21 -18.02 13.91
CA ILE A 132 40.25 -18.45 14.87
C ILE A 132 41.51 -18.90 14.12
N ARG A 133 41.34 -19.72 13.06
CA ARG A 133 42.45 -20.20 12.21
C ARG A 133 43.23 -19.06 11.58
N ASP A 134 42.53 -18.10 10.98
CA ASP A 134 43.17 -17.00 10.26
C ASP A 134 43.86 -16.03 11.23
N TRP A 135 43.32 -15.86 12.45
CA TRP A 135 44.01 -15.13 13.53
C TRP A 135 45.29 -15.84 14.00
N ILE A 136 45.25 -17.17 14.14
CA ILE A 136 46.44 -17.97 14.49
C ILE A 136 47.51 -17.89 13.39
N LEU A 137 47.10 -17.98 12.13
CA LEU A 137 47.99 -17.78 10.97
C LEU A 137 48.58 -16.36 10.90
N GLY A 138 47.87 -15.37 11.44
CA GLY A 138 48.33 -13.98 11.57
C GLY A 138 49.25 -13.72 12.77
N GLY A 139 49.72 -14.76 13.46
CA GLY A 139 50.63 -14.65 14.60
C GLY A 139 49.95 -14.41 15.95
N SER A 140 48.63 -14.64 16.03
CA SER A 140 47.84 -14.56 17.26
C SER A 140 48.02 -13.27 18.08
N PRO A 141 47.95 -12.07 17.48
CA PRO A 141 48.15 -10.83 18.22
C PRO A 141 47.09 -10.65 19.30
N TRP A 142 47.51 -10.12 20.46
CA TRP A 142 46.67 -9.83 21.62
C TRP A 142 46.84 -8.35 22.03
N PRO A 143 46.08 -7.42 21.42
CA PRO A 143 46.23 -5.99 21.65
C PRO A 143 45.82 -5.57 23.08
N SER A 144 46.43 -4.49 23.58
CA SER A 144 46.06 -3.87 24.86
C SER A 144 44.66 -3.24 24.82
N GLU A 145 44.03 -3.00 25.96
CA GLU A 145 42.70 -2.36 26.03
C GLU A 145 42.63 -1.02 25.29
N THR A 146 43.69 -0.22 25.37
CA THR A 146 43.81 1.05 24.62
C THR A 146 43.80 0.83 23.11
N ARG A 147 44.57 -0.15 22.62
CA ARG A 147 44.64 -0.51 21.20
C ARG A 147 43.33 -1.12 20.71
N ILE A 148 42.64 -1.91 21.53
CA ILE A 148 41.30 -2.43 21.26
C ILE A 148 40.30 -1.28 21.06
N ALA A 149 40.34 -0.26 21.91
CA ALA A 149 39.47 0.92 21.78
C ALA A 149 39.75 1.73 20.50
N GLU A 150 41.02 1.89 20.13
CA GLU A 150 41.42 2.54 18.87
C GLU A 150 40.93 1.77 17.63
N ILE A 151 41.14 0.45 17.60
CA ILE A 151 40.68 -0.41 16.49
C ILE A 151 39.15 -0.36 16.37
N LYS A 152 38.42 -0.37 17.49
CA LYS A 152 36.96 -0.21 17.52
C LYS A 152 36.51 1.14 16.95
N ALA A 153 37.14 2.23 17.36
CA ALA A 153 36.78 3.57 16.89
C ALA A 153 37.09 3.76 15.39
N ALA A 154 38.26 3.30 14.93
CA ALA A 154 38.68 3.43 13.54
C ALA A 154 37.80 2.65 12.56
N ASN A 155 37.22 1.53 13.00
CA ASN A 155 36.40 0.66 12.16
C ASN A 155 34.89 0.77 12.43
N ALA A 156 34.45 1.63 13.35
CA ALA A 156 33.06 1.70 13.82
C ALA A 156 32.04 1.80 12.69
N ASN A 157 32.27 2.67 11.70
CA ASN A 157 31.37 2.84 10.57
C ASN A 157 31.35 1.62 9.63
N ARG A 158 32.51 1.02 9.36
CA ARG A 158 32.62 -0.18 8.49
C ARG A 158 31.97 -1.39 9.16
N TRP A 159 32.24 -1.59 10.44
CA TRP A 159 31.67 -2.67 11.23
C TRP A 159 30.17 -2.50 11.49
N ALA A 160 29.69 -1.26 11.67
CA ALA A 160 28.27 -0.96 11.73
C ALA A 160 27.56 -1.21 10.38
N ALA A 161 28.25 -0.97 9.26
CA ALA A 161 27.74 -1.35 7.94
C ALA A 161 27.72 -2.88 7.75
N GLU A 162 28.71 -3.61 8.29
CA GLU A 162 28.82 -5.07 8.19
C GLU A 162 27.86 -5.85 9.11
N ASP A 163 27.62 -5.38 10.34
CA ASP A 163 26.72 -6.03 11.32
C ASP A 163 25.33 -5.38 11.38
N GLY A 164 25.15 -4.21 10.76
CA GLY A 164 23.96 -3.37 10.86
C GLY A 164 23.94 -2.45 12.09
N ILE A 165 23.02 -1.48 12.07
CA ILE A 165 22.75 -0.51 13.12
C ILE A 165 21.47 -0.86 13.88
N LEU A 166 21.44 -0.53 15.16
CA LEU A 166 20.23 -0.62 15.96
C LEU A 166 19.34 0.60 15.65
N VAL A 167 18.06 0.36 15.42
CA VAL A 167 17.06 1.42 15.26
C VAL A 167 16.24 1.47 16.54
N LYS A 168 16.16 2.65 17.17
CA LYS A 168 15.29 2.84 18.33
C LYS A 168 13.84 2.80 17.88
N THR A 169 13.03 2.03 18.59
CA THR A 169 11.58 1.86 18.35
C THR A 169 10.89 1.79 19.71
N SER A 170 9.56 1.72 19.72
CA SER A 170 8.76 1.48 20.93
C SER A 170 9.00 0.10 21.56
N GLY A 171 9.76 -0.77 20.90
CA GLY A 171 10.09 -2.14 21.34
C GLY A 171 9.23 -3.20 20.68
N GLY A 172 9.84 -4.32 20.29
CA GLY A 172 9.12 -5.48 19.73
C GLY A 172 8.66 -6.47 20.80
N GLN A 173 7.91 -7.47 20.39
CA GLN A 173 7.37 -8.54 21.24
C GLN A 173 8.46 -9.50 21.77
N SER A 174 9.70 -9.38 21.31
CA SER A 174 10.83 -10.19 21.79
C SER A 174 12.13 -9.38 21.86
N PRO A 175 13.03 -9.66 22.83
CA PRO A 175 14.32 -9.00 22.92
C PRO A 175 15.16 -9.16 21.66
N SER A 176 15.13 -10.35 21.02
CA SER A 176 15.87 -10.61 19.79
C SER A 176 15.40 -9.78 18.60
N TRP A 177 14.12 -9.38 18.56
CA TRP A 177 13.62 -8.44 17.56
C TRP A 177 13.98 -7.00 17.94
N THR A 178 13.81 -6.61 19.20
CA THR A 178 14.13 -5.26 19.68
C THR A 178 15.61 -4.92 19.49
N ASP A 179 16.50 -5.88 19.75
CA ASP A 179 17.95 -5.72 19.61
C ASP A 179 18.45 -6.00 18.18
N ARG A 180 17.53 -6.17 17.23
CA ARG A 180 17.88 -6.47 15.85
C ARG A 180 18.62 -5.31 15.20
N ARG A 181 19.69 -5.66 14.48
CA ARG A 181 20.45 -4.74 13.65
C ARG A 181 19.97 -4.75 12.19
N TYR A 182 19.93 -3.57 11.60
CA TYR A 182 19.48 -3.31 10.24
C TYR A 182 20.62 -2.74 9.41
N ARG A 183 20.72 -3.15 8.16
CA ARG A 183 21.76 -2.59 7.27
C ARG A 183 21.44 -1.12 6.99
N PRO A 184 22.41 -0.19 7.10
CA PRO A 184 22.16 1.24 6.86
C PRO A 184 21.49 1.53 5.51
N GLU A 185 21.89 0.84 4.44
CA GLU A 185 21.31 0.98 3.10
C GLU A 185 19.84 0.55 3.03
N SER A 186 19.39 -0.34 3.91
CA SER A 186 17.99 -0.76 4.01
C SER A 186 17.11 0.24 4.77
N LEU A 187 17.71 1.25 5.38
CA LEU A 187 17.02 2.28 6.18
C LEU A 187 16.93 3.63 5.46
N TRP A 188 17.30 3.70 4.18
CA TRP A 188 17.38 4.94 3.40
C TRP A 188 16.10 5.79 3.50
N ALA A 189 14.93 5.16 3.51
CA ALA A 189 13.64 5.84 3.50
C ALA A 189 13.31 6.54 4.83
N TYR A 190 13.86 6.04 5.94
CA TYR A 190 13.62 6.57 7.29
C TYR A 190 14.61 7.67 7.67
N GLN A 191 15.71 7.80 6.94
CA GLN A 191 16.65 8.89 7.18
C GLN A 191 16.01 10.24 6.81
N PRO A 192 16.34 11.34 7.52
CA PRO A 192 15.91 12.68 7.14
C PRO A 192 16.23 12.98 5.67
N VAL A 193 15.40 13.81 5.03
CA VAL A 193 15.66 14.27 3.66
C VAL A 193 16.86 15.22 3.69
N VAL A 194 17.89 14.91 2.91
CA VAL A 194 19.11 15.74 2.83
C VAL A 194 19.18 16.40 1.46
N ARG A 195 19.12 17.74 1.42
CA ARG A 195 19.29 18.48 0.17
C ARG A 195 20.73 18.34 -0.34
N PRO A 196 20.95 17.78 -1.55
CA PRO A 196 22.30 17.68 -2.11
C PRO A 196 22.96 19.05 -2.30
N SER A 197 24.26 19.12 -2.06
CA SER A 197 25.05 20.36 -2.20
C SER A 197 25.47 20.58 -3.66
N ILE A 198 24.55 21.06 -4.48
CA ILE A 198 24.76 21.41 -5.89
C ILE A 198 24.46 22.89 -6.15
N THR A 199 25.13 23.49 -7.14
CA THR A 199 24.98 24.92 -7.46
C THR A 199 23.76 25.24 -8.31
N GLU A 200 23.32 24.27 -9.09
CA GLU A 200 22.20 24.35 -10.01
C GLU A 200 20.88 24.32 -9.24
N THR A 201 19.85 24.95 -9.81
CA THR A 201 18.50 25.00 -9.24
C THR A 201 17.45 24.53 -10.24
N GLY A 202 16.28 24.11 -9.74
CA GLY A 202 15.13 23.76 -10.58
C GLY A 202 15.45 22.60 -11.54
N SER A 203 15.08 22.76 -12.82
CA SER A 203 15.29 21.71 -13.85
C SER A 203 16.76 21.38 -14.09
N LYS A 204 17.66 22.37 -14.05
CA LYS A 204 19.10 22.16 -14.27
C LYS A 204 19.74 21.28 -13.20
N ALA A 205 19.23 21.36 -11.97
CA ALA A 205 19.67 20.50 -10.88
C ALA A 205 19.28 19.03 -11.11
N ILE A 206 18.08 18.79 -11.65
CA ILE A 206 17.64 17.43 -12.04
C ILE A 206 18.59 16.86 -13.07
N ASP A 207 18.89 17.62 -14.12
CA ASP A 207 19.79 17.17 -15.18
C ASP A 207 21.22 16.92 -14.69
N ARG A 208 21.70 17.76 -13.77
CA ARG A 208 22.99 17.57 -13.10
C ARG A 208 23.03 16.26 -12.32
N LEU A 209 22.06 16.00 -11.45
CA LEU A 209 22.00 14.79 -10.63
C LEU A 209 21.83 13.51 -11.47
N ILE A 210 21.07 13.58 -12.56
CA ILE A 210 20.97 12.48 -13.54
C ILE A 210 22.31 12.27 -14.24
N SER A 211 23.01 13.35 -14.63
CA SER A 211 24.31 13.26 -15.29
C SER A 211 25.39 12.69 -14.36
N ASP A 212 25.38 13.06 -13.08
CA ASP A 212 26.35 12.57 -12.09
C ASP A 212 26.16 11.06 -11.81
N ALA A 213 24.93 10.55 -11.94
CA ALA A 213 24.62 9.13 -11.81
C ALA A 213 24.74 8.33 -13.13
N MET A 214 25.11 8.98 -14.24
CA MET A 214 25.18 8.35 -15.56
C MET A 214 26.34 7.35 -15.66
N PRO A 215 26.16 6.17 -16.28
CA PRO A 215 27.27 5.27 -16.58
C PRO A 215 28.38 5.95 -17.39
N GLU A 216 29.64 5.66 -17.05
CA GLU A 216 30.79 6.29 -17.69
C GLU A 216 30.79 6.07 -19.22
N GLY A 217 30.99 7.15 -19.97
CA GLY A 217 31.02 7.13 -21.44
C GLY A 217 29.65 6.95 -22.12
N LEU A 218 28.55 6.86 -21.35
CA LEU A 218 27.21 6.86 -21.93
C LEU A 218 26.79 8.29 -22.25
N ILE A 219 26.62 8.57 -23.54
CA ILE A 219 25.99 9.81 -24.00
C ILE A 219 24.47 9.73 -23.80
N VAL A 220 23.81 10.89 -23.71
CA VAL A 220 22.34 10.97 -23.64
C VAL A 220 21.74 11.19 -25.03
N ALA A 221 20.48 10.82 -25.21
CA ALA A 221 19.75 11.12 -26.43
C ALA A 221 19.58 12.63 -26.63
N PRO A 222 19.55 13.08 -27.90
CA PRO A 222 19.19 14.46 -28.20
C PRO A 222 17.77 14.75 -27.74
N ARG A 223 17.44 16.03 -27.69
CA ARG A 223 16.08 16.50 -27.44
C ARG A 223 15.08 15.93 -28.47
N ALA A 224 13.88 15.60 -28.01
CA ALA A 224 12.76 15.22 -28.88
C ALA A 224 12.25 16.42 -29.70
N ASP A 225 11.71 16.15 -30.89
CA ASP A 225 11.09 17.19 -31.70
C ASP A 225 9.84 17.80 -31.03
N ARG A 226 9.44 18.99 -31.49
CA ARG A 226 8.30 19.73 -30.93
C ARG A 226 6.99 18.94 -31.01
N ALA A 227 6.76 18.16 -32.07
CA ALA A 227 5.55 17.36 -32.23
C ALA A 227 5.44 16.25 -31.16
N THR A 228 6.56 15.59 -30.88
CA THR A 228 6.69 14.58 -29.84
C THR A 228 6.50 15.20 -28.45
N LEU A 229 7.14 16.34 -28.18
CA LEU A 229 7.06 17.04 -26.89
C LEU A 229 5.64 17.52 -26.56
N THR A 230 4.93 18.11 -27.53
CA THR A 230 3.55 18.57 -27.27
C THR A 230 2.59 17.43 -27.03
N ARG A 231 2.71 16.33 -27.78
CA ARG A 231 1.91 15.12 -27.56
C ARG A 231 2.18 14.54 -26.18
N ARG A 232 3.46 14.38 -25.81
CA ARG A 232 3.89 13.84 -24.51
C ARG A 232 3.35 14.68 -23.35
N ALA A 233 3.62 15.98 -23.36
CA ALA A 233 3.19 16.91 -22.32
C ALA A 233 1.66 16.95 -22.18
N SER A 234 0.92 16.92 -23.29
CA SER A 234 -0.55 16.93 -23.26
C SER A 234 -1.12 15.68 -22.61
N PHE A 235 -0.62 14.49 -22.95
CA PHE A 235 -1.05 13.25 -22.30
C PHE A 235 -0.64 13.20 -20.83
N ASP A 236 0.57 13.63 -20.49
CA ASP A 236 1.06 13.56 -19.11
C ASP A 236 0.29 14.53 -18.19
N LEU A 237 0.00 15.75 -18.67
CA LEU A 237 -0.67 16.76 -17.86
C LEU A 237 -2.19 16.74 -17.95
N THR A 238 -2.81 16.29 -19.06
CA THR A 238 -4.27 16.34 -19.22
C THR A 238 -4.92 14.97 -19.50
N GLY A 239 -4.13 13.96 -19.84
CA GLY A 239 -4.63 12.65 -20.29
C GLY A 239 -5.27 12.69 -21.68
N LEU A 240 -5.23 13.83 -22.38
CA LEU A 240 -5.85 14.04 -23.68
C LEU A 240 -4.79 14.33 -24.76
N PRO A 241 -5.04 13.92 -26.02
CA PRO A 241 -4.19 14.34 -27.13
C PRO A 241 -4.36 15.84 -27.41
N PRO A 242 -3.29 16.55 -27.85
CA PRO A 242 -3.43 17.92 -28.33
C PRO A 242 -4.22 17.93 -29.64
N THR A 243 -4.95 19.01 -29.89
CA THR A 243 -5.61 19.22 -31.17
C THR A 243 -4.60 19.49 -32.29
N PRO A 244 -4.92 19.22 -33.56
CA PRO A 244 -4.03 19.56 -34.68
C PRO A 244 -3.63 21.04 -34.72
N ALA A 245 -4.53 21.94 -34.32
CA ALA A 245 -4.25 23.37 -34.22
C ALA A 245 -3.23 23.69 -33.12
N GLU A 246 -3.33 23.07 -31.94
CA GLU A 246 -2.37 23.25 -30.85
C GLU A 246 -0.99 22.70 -31.22
N VAL A 247 -0.93 21.57 -31.92
CA VAL A 247 0.33 21.00 -32.42
C VAL A 247 0.98 21.96 -33.41
N ALA A 248 0.21 22.46 -34.39
CA ALA A 248 0.71 23.42 -35.38
C ALA A 248 1.17 24.73 -34.73
N ALA A 249 0.44 25.24 -33.72
CA ALA A 249 0.82 26.43 -32.98
C ALA A 249 2.16 26.24 -32.25
N PHE A 250 2.34 25.12 -31.56
CA PHE A 250 3.60 24.85 -30.84
C PHE A 250 4.80 24.62 -31.78
N ILE A 251 4.60 23.91 -32.90
CA ILE A 251 5.66 23.70 -33.88
C ILE A 251 6.14 25.02 -34.47
N ASN A 252 5.23 25.96 -34.74
CA ASN A 252 5.53 27.24 -35.37
C ASN A 252 5.77 28.38 -34.36
N ASP A 253 5.85 28.07 -33.06
CA ASP A 253 6.10 29.08 -32.02
C ASP A 253 7.47 29.75 -32.27
N PRO A 254 7.52 31.09 -32.41
CA PRO A 254 8.76 31.80 -32.72
C PRO A 254 9.72 31.90 -31.54
N ASP A 255 9.26 31.62 -30.32
CA ASP A 255 10.11 31.64 -29.12
C ASP A 255 11.17 30.54 -29.19
N ASP A 256 12.26 30.73 -28.43
CA ASP A 256 13.25 29.68 -28.24
C ASP A 256 12.61 28.43 -27.64
N ASP A 257 13.21 27.28 -27.93
CA ASP A 257 12.60 26.01 -27.61
C ASP A 257 12.39 25.78 -26.09
N ASP A 258 13.13 26.47 -25.21
CA ASP A 258 12.98 26.40 -23.76
C ASP A 258 11.79 27.23 -23.29
N GLN A 259 11.72 28.48 -23.73
CA GLN A 259 10.60 29.36 -23.42
C GLN A 259 9.28 28.83 -24.00
N ALA A 260 9.27 28.39 -25.27
CA ALA A 260 8.09 27.83 -25.91
C ALA A 260 7.56 26.60 -25.15
N PHE A 261 8.46 25.71 -24.71
CA PHE A 261 8.06 24.51 -23.98
C PHE A 261 7.57 24.83 -22.55
N ALA A 262 8.22 25.77 -21.85
CA ALA A 262 7.76 26.23 -20.54
C ALA A 262 6.35 26.84 -20.63
N ASN A 263 6.10 27.68 -21.64
CA ASN A 263 4.78 28.27 -21.92
C ASN A 263 3.72 27.20 -22.19
N LEU A 264 4.08 26.15 -22.95
CA LEU A 264 3.21 25.00 -23.18
C LEU A 264 2.85 24.28 -21.86
N VAL A 265 3.85 24.00 -21.02
CA VAL A 265 3.63 23.35 -19.72
C VAL A 265 2.71 24.20 -18.84
N ASP A 266 2.94 25.51 -18.74
CA ASP A 266 2.08 26.40 -17.95
C ASP A 266 0.64 26.44 -18.46
N ARG A 267 0.44 26.52 -19.78
CA ARG A 267 -0.89 26.46 -20.39
C ARG A 267 -1.61 25.17 -20.06
N LEU A 268 -0.91 24.03 -20.08
CA LEU A 268 -1.48 22.72 -19.75
C LEU A 268 -1.79 22.59 -18.25
N LEU A 269 -0.94 23.13 -17.37
CA LEU A 269 -1.18 23.16 -15.91
C LEU A 269 -2.32 24.11 -15.50
N GLN A 270 -2.64 25.10 -16.32
CA GLN A 270 -3.79 25.99 -16.16
C GLN A 270 -5.09 25.39 -16.69
N SER A 271 -5.02 24.34 -17.52
CA SER A 271 -6.20 23.64 -18.03
C SER A 271 -6.96 22.98 -16.88
N PRO A 272 -8.29 23.06 -16.84
CA PRO A 272 -9.07 22.33 -15.82
C PRO A 272 -8.94 20.79 -15.96
N HIS A 273 -8.53 20.31 -17.13
CA HIS A 273 -8.28 18.88 -17.37
C HIS A 273 -7.00 18.36 -16.69
N TYR A 274 -6.16 19.26 -16.17
CA TYR A 274 -5.02 18.88 -15.33
C TYR A 274 -5.45 18.18 -14.04
N GLY A 275 -6.39 18.79 -13.32
CA GLY A 275 -6.94 18.21 -12.09
C GLY A 275 -7.60 16.85 -12.33
N GLU A 276 -8.28 16.68 -13.47
CA GLU A 276 -8.84 15.37 -13.86
C GLU A 276 -7.75 14.31 -14.10
N ARG A 277 -6.64 14.69 -14.74
CA ARG A 277 -5.51 13.77 -14.95
C ARG A 277 -4.85 13.37 -13.63
N MET A 278 -4.60 14.35 -12.76
CA MET A 278 -4.04 14.07 -11.44
C MET A 278 -5.01 13.26 -10.57
N ALA A 279 -6.31 13.55 -10.65
CA ALA A 279 -7.33 12.75 -9.97
C ALA A 279 -7.37 11.32 -10.48
N GLN A 280 -7.25 11.07 -11.79
CA GLN A 280 -7.19 9.70 -12.32
C GLN A 280 -6.07 8.91 -11.63
N HIS A 281 -4.87 9.47 -11.52
CA HIS A 281 -3.75 8.84 -10.81
C HIS A 281 -4.02 8.67 -9.31
N TRP A 282 -4.51 9.71 -8.65
CA TRP A 282 -4.75 9.69 -7.21
C TRP A 282 -5.85 8.70 -6.81
N LEU A 283 -6.89 8.57 -7.62
CA LEU A 283 -8.01 7.67 -7.32
C LEU A 283 -7.62 6.21 -7.38
N ASP A 284 -6.62 5.86 -8.19
CA ASP A 284 -6.03 4.52 -8.18
C ASP A 284 -5.24 4.28 -6.89
N VAL A 285 -4.49 5.27 -6.40
CA VAL A 285 -3.74 5.19 -5.13
C VAL A 285 -4.69 4.94 -3.95
N VAL A 286 -5.79 5.69 -3.88
CA VAL A 286 -6.75 5.57 -2.77
C VAL A 286 -7.77 4.46 -2.97
N ARG A 287 -7.69 3.69 -4.07
CA ARG A 287 -8.59 2.57 -4.39
C ARG A 287 -10.06 3.01 -4.47
N TYR A 288 -10.31 4.13 -5.16
CA TYR A 288 -11.64 4.68 -5.35
C TYR A 288 -12.59 3.70 -6.05
N ALA A 289 -13.83 3.63 -5.56
CA ALA A 289 -14.94 2.99 -6.26
C ALA A 289 -16.26 3.68 -5.91
N ASP A 290 -17.20 3.68 -6.84
CA ASP A 290 -18.58 4.13 -6.67
C ASP A 290 -19.48 3.07 -6.01
N SER A 291 -18.92 1.92 -5.62
CA SER A 291 -19.64 0.85 -4.90
C SER A 291 -18.81 0.26 -3.75
N SER A 292 -19.50 -0.41 -2.83
CA SER A 292 -18.94 -0.88 -1.55
C SER A 292 -18.11 -2.16 -1.66
N GLY A 293 -18.29 -2.93 -2.74
CA GLY A 293 -17.77 -4.28 -2.90
C GLY A 293 -18.48 -5.32 -2.04
N LEU A 294 -17.83 -6.49 -1.94
CA LEU A 294 -18.27 -7.63 -1.13
C LEU A 294 -19.67 -8.16 -1.54
N ALA A 295 -20.44 -8.75 -0.62
CA ALA A 295 -21.61 -9.54 -0.97
C ALA A 295 -22.81 -8.69 -1.43
N ASN A 296 -23.01 -7.50 -0.88
CA ASN A 296 -24.12 -6.62 -1.28
C ASN A 296 -23.76 -5.62 -2.40
N ASP A 297 -22.48 -5.22 -2.49
CA ASP A 297 -21.95 -4.25 -3.45
C ASP A 297 -22.85 -3.01 -3.69
N TYR A 298 -23.39 -2.43 -2.61
CA TYR A 298 -24.23 -1.23 -2.69
C TYR A 298 -23.46 -0.05 -3.28
N GLU A 299 -24.12 0.73 -4.14
CA GLU A 299 -23.59 2.01 -4.64
C GLU A 299 -23.32 2.97 -3.48
N ARG A 300 -22.20 3.69 -3.59
CA ARG A 300 -21.80 4.76 -2.69
C ARG A 300 -22.32 6.06 -3.26
N GLY A 301 -23.53 6.46 -2.86
CA GLY A 301 -24.25 7.61 -3.41
C GLY A 301 -23.36 8.84 -3.59
N ASN A 302 -22.58 9.21 -2.57
CA ASN A 302 -21.80 10.45 -2.56
C ASN A 302 -20.29 10.30 -2.79
N ALA A 303 -19.82 9.13 -3.27
CA ALA A 303 -18.40 8.93 -3.59
C ALA A 303 -17.88 9.92 -4.65
N TRP A 304 -18.73 10.27 -5.62
CA TRP A 304 -18.39 11.19 -6.71
C TRP A 304 -17.94 12.57 -6.23
N ARG A 305 -18.42 13.04 -5.07
CA ARG A 305 -18.02 14.32 -4.48
C ARG A 305 -16.55 14.30 -4.05
N TYR A 306 -16.08 13.18 -3.50
CA TYR A 306 -14.67 12.99 -3.17
C TYR A 306 -13.79 13.02 -4.43
N ARG A 307 -14.21 12.34 -5.50
CA ARG A 307 -13.52 12.40 -6.79
C ARG A 307 -13.37 13.84 -7.28
N ASP A 308 -14.43 14.62 -7.19
CA ASP A 308 -14.42 16.01 -7.66
C ASP A 308 -13.62 16.94 -6.73
N TYR A 309 -13.61 16.70 -5.42
CA TYR A 309 -12.72 17.36 -4.46
C TYR A 309 -11.25 17.15 -4.85
N VAL A 310 -10.86 15.93 -5.24
CA VAL A 310 -9.49 15.64 -5.70
C VAL A 310 -9.18 16.43 -6.98
N VAL A 311 -10.10 16.48 -7.95
CA VAL A 311 -9.94 17.28 -9.18
C VAL A 311 -9.72 18.76 -8.85
N ARG A 312 -10.56 19.33 -7.99
CA ARG A 312 -10.45 20.74 -7.56
C ARG A 312 -9.13 21.00 -6.84
N SER A 313 -8.78 20.16 -5.87
CA SER A 313 -7.56 20.29 -5.07
C SER A 313 -6.31 20.39 -5.94
N PHE A 314 -6.18 19.55 -6.97
CA PHE A 314 -5.04 19.64 -7.89
C PHE A 314 -5.15 20.85 -8.83
N ASN A 315 -6.34 21.17 -9.35
CA ASN A 315 -6.51 22.35 -10.21
C ASN A 315 -6.16 23.67 -9.50
N GLU A 316 -6.51 23.78 -8.22
CA GLU A 316 -6.19 24.93 -7.36
C GLU A 316 -4.74 24.91 -6.86
N ASP A 317 -3.98 23.86 -7.15
CA ASP A 317 -2.62 23.63 -6.64
C ASP A 317 -2.57 23.69 -5.10
N LYS A 318 -3.57 23.07 -4.45
CA LYS A 318 -3.64 22.95 -3.00
C LYS A 318 -2.31 22.38 -2.49
N PRO A 319 -1.65 23.05 -1.50
CA PRO A 319 -0.43 22.53 -0.91
C PRO A 319 -0.61 21.07 -0.49
N TYR A 320 0.29 20.19 -0.93
CA TYR A 320 0.12 18.75 -0.72
C TYR A 320 0.01 18.37 0.76
N ASN A 321 0.72 19.06 1.66
CA ASN A 321 0.55 18.87 3.10
C ASN A 321 -0.88 19.17 3.59
N GLN A 322 -1.50 20.25 3.11
CA GLN A 322 -2.90 20.58 3.42
C GLN A 322 -3.87 19.56 2.83
N PHE A 323 -3.60 19.09 1.61
CA PHE A 323 -4.35 18.00 1.00
C PHE A 323 -4.30 16.73 1.87
N VAL A 324 -3.10 16.29 2.31
CA VAL A 324 -2.92 15.15 3.22
C VAL A 324 -3.69 15.35 4.53
N ILE A 325 -3.59 16.55 5.12
CA ILE A 325 -4.27 16.88 6.37
C ILE A 325 -5.79 16.75 6.23
N GLN A 326 -6.36 17.32 5.17
CA GLN A 326 -7.80 17.25 4.92
C GLN A 326 -8.29 15.82 4.65
N GLN A 327 -7.48 14.97 4.00
CA GLN A 327 -7.80 13.56 3.74
C GLN A 327 -7.97 12.74 5.04
N ILE A 328 -7.15 13.02 6.05
CA ILE A 328 -7.11 12.26 7.31
C ILE A 328 -8.05 12.87 8.36
N ALA A 329 -8.10 14.20 8.45
CA ALA A 329 -8.71 14.91 9.57
C ALA A 329 -9.48 16.18 9.19
N GLY A 330 -9.84 16.37 7.91
CA GLY A 330 -10.57 17.56 7.47
C GLY A 330 -11.81 17.86 8.32
N ASP A 331 -12.60 16.84 8.65
CA ASP A 331 -13.82 16.97 9.44
C ASP A 331 -13.61 17.29 10.93
N GLU A 332 -12.40 17.08 11.45
CA GLU A 332 -11.99 17.51 12.80
C GLU A 332 -11.47 18.95 12.81
N ILE A 333 -10.84 19.38 11.70
CA ILE A 333 -10.20 20.69 11.57
C ILE A 333 -11.24 21.77 11.29
N ASP A 334 -12.14 21.49 10.36
CA ASP A 334 -13.27 22.35 10.03
C ASP A 334 -14.51 21.49 9.79
N SER A 335 -15.35 21.38 10.82
CA SER A 335 -16.56 20.56 10.77
C SER A 335 -17.71 21.22 10.00
N ASP A 336 -17.57 22.50 9.65
CA ASP A 336 -18.60 23.29 8.97
C ASP A 336 -18.26 23.49 7.48
N ASP A 337 -16.99 23.33 7.07
CA ASP A 337 -16.57 23.32 5.67
C ASP A 337 -16.99 22.03 4.95
N PRO A 338 -17.88 22.11 3.94
CA PRO A 338 -18.27 20.94 3.14
C PRO A 338 -17.09 20.25 2.46
N GLU A 339 -16.05 20.98 2.01
CA GLU A 339 -14.89 20.38 1.35
C GLU A 339 -14.07 19.56 2.34
N ALA A 340 -13.87 20.05 3.57
CA ALA A 340 -13.17 19.32 4.61
C ALA A 340 -13.89 18.02 5.01
N ILE A 341 -15.23 18.04 5.04
CA ILE A 341 -16.05 16.83 5.24
C ILE A 341 -15.93 15.87 4.04
N VAL A 342 -15.96 16.37 2.81
CA VAL A 342 -15.82 15.54 1.59
C VAL A 342 -14.43 14.90 1.52
N ALA A 343 -13.38 15.64 1.86
CA ALA A 343 -11.99 15.18 1.83
C ALA A 343 -11.77 13.94 2.71
N THR A 344 -12.36 13.92 3.90
CA THR A 344 -12.24 12.78 4.84
C THR A 344 -12.95 11.51 4.38
N GLY A 345 -13.68 11.58 3.26
CA GLY A 345 -14.16 10.41 2.54
C GLY A 345 -13.06 9.44 2.10
N PHE A 346 -11.79 9.88 2.05
CA PHE A 346 -10.65 8.98 1.85
C PHE A 346 -10.62 7.79 2.81
N LEU A 347 -10.98 8.00 4.08
CA LEU A 347 -11.03 6.94 5.09
C LEU A 347 -12.15 5.91 4.82
N ARG A 348 -13.00 6.15 3.81
CA ARG A 348 -14.07 5.25 3.35
C ARG A 348 -13.81 4.62 1.98
N MET A 349 -12.64 4.82 1.39
CA MET A 349 -12.36 4.30 0.05
C MET A 349 -12.20 2.77 0.04
N GLY A 350 -11.76 2.14 1.13
CA GLY A 350 -11.68 0.68 1.26
C GLY A 350 -13.03 -0.04 1.16
N PRO A 351 -13.05 -1.35 0.82
CA PRO A 351 -14.28 -2.13 0.82
C PRO A 351 -14.79 -2.31 2.25
N TRP A 352 -16.09 -2.15 2.45
CA TRP A 352 -16.70 -2.38 3.76
C TRP A 352 -18.18 -2.73 3.61
N GLU A 353 -18.62 -3.76 4.32
CA GLU A 353 -20.02 -4.08 4.52
C GLU A 353 -20.24 -4.64 5.93
N LEU A 354 -21.50 -4.65 6.37
CA LEU A 354 -21.91 -5.40 7.55
C LEU A 354 -23.25 -6.07 7.25
N THR A 355 -23.22 -7.40 7.10
CA THR A 355 -24.41 -8.22 6.87
C THR A 355 -24.85 -8.92 8.16
N SER A 356 -26.11 -9.36 8.23
CA SER A 356 -26.60 -10.10 9.42
C SER A 356 -25.90 -11.45 9.65
N MET A 357 -25.09 -11.93 8.70
CA MET A 357 -24.30 -13.16 8.82
C MET A 357 -22.85 -12.88 9.26
N GLU A 358 -22.44 -11.61 9.30
CA GLU A 358 -21.10 -11.20 9.69
C GLU A 358 -21.07 -10.80 11.16
N VAL A 359 -19.96 -11.12 11.83
CA VAL A 359 -19.75 -10.71 13.22
C VAL A 359 -19.31 -9.25 13.23
N ALA A 360 -20.08 -8.37 13.89
CA ALA A 360 -19.84 -6.93 13.91
C ALA A 360 -18.41 -6.56 14.34
N LYS A 361 -17.85 -7.26 15.33
CA LYS A 361 -16.46 -7.05 15.78
C LYS A 361 -15.43 -7.32 14.67
N VAL A 362 -15.67 -8.33 13.83
CA VAL A 362 -14.79 -8.66 12.68
C VAL A 362 -14.92 -7.60 11.60
N ALA A 363 -16.13 -7.15 11.29
CA ALA A 363 -16.36 -6.06 10.32
C ALA A 363 -15.71 -4.75 10.78
N ARG A 364 -15.77 -4.45 12.08
CA ARG A 364 -15.09 -3.30 12.69
C ARG A 364 -13.57 -3.42 12.57
N GLN A 365 -13.00 -4.57 12.90
CA GLN A 365 -11.55 -4.79 12.76
C GLN A 365 -11.10 -4.66 11.31
N ARG A 366 -11.86 -5.18 10.34
CA ARG A 366 -11.55 -5.04 8.90
C ARG A 366 -11.46 -3.59 8.47
N PHE A 367 -12.37 -2.73 8.95
CA PHE A 367 -12.30 -1.30 8.71
C PHE A 367 -11.03 -0.68 9.30
N LEU A 368 -10.73 -0.98 10.57
CA LEU A 368 -9.56 -0.45 11.26
C LEU A 368 -8.24 -0.89 10.61
N ASP A 369 -8.14 -2.15 10.20
CA ASP A 369 -7.00 -2.67 9.44
C ASP A 369 -6.87 -1.97 8.08
N ASP A 370 -7.97 -1.82 7.34
CA ASP A 370 -7.95 -1.21 6.01
C ASP A 370 -7.56 0.28 6.06
N VAL A 371 -8.12 1.06 6.98
CA VAL A 371 -7.79 2.49 7.10
C VAL A 371 -6.34 2.70 7.54
N THR A 372 -5.86 1.89 8.50
CA THR A 372 -4.46 1.93 8.98
C THR A 372 -3.50 1.66 7.82
N ASN A 373 -3.77 0.61 7.05
CA ASN A 373 -2.92 0.25 5.92
C ASN A 373 -3.03 1.25 4.76
N SER A 374 -4.22 1.77 4.48
CA SER A 374 -4.45 2.76 3.42
C SER A 374 -3.63 4.02 3.66
N VAL A 375 -3.62 4.52 4.89
CA VAL A 375 -2.84 5.69 5.27
C VAL A 375 -1.34 5.39 5.19
N GLY A 376 -0.91 4.24 5.71
CA GLY A 376 0.48 3.79 5.62
C GLY A 376 1.01 3.69 4.19
N GLU A 377 0.27 3.04 3.28
CA GLU A 377 0.71 2.87 1.89
C GLU A 377 0.61 4.16 1.07
N THR A 378 -0.47 4.92 1.25
CA THR A 378 -0.73 6.15 0.48
C THR A 378 0.29 7.22 0.84
N PHE A 379 0.42 7.54 2.12
CA PHE A 379 1.19 8.69 2.56
C PHE A 379 2.59 8.31 3.04
N LEU A 380 2.79 7.15 3.66
CA LEU A 380 4.09 6.76 4.22
C LEU A 380 4.87 5.77 3.35
N ALA A 381 4.30 5.36 2.20
CA ALA A 381 4.86 4.32 1.34
C ALA A 381 5.27 3.06 2.14
N HIS A 382 4.46 2.67 3.12
CA HIS A 382 4.75 1.55 4.00
C HIS A 382 3.52 0.65 4.17
N SER A 383 3.66 -0.62 3.78
CA SER A 383 2.62 -1.62 4.00
C SER A 383 2.71 -2.15 5.42
N LEU A 384 1.74 -1.78 6.25
CA LEU A 384 1.77 -2.07 7.68
C LEU A 384 1.13 -3.43 8.02
N GLN A 385 0.56 -4.14 7.04
CA GLN A 385 -0.22 -5.36 7.27
C GLN A 385 0.55 -6.48 7.97
N CYS A 386 1.85 -6.63 7.69
CA CYS A 386 2.66 -7.65 8.34
C CYS A 386 2.78 -7.42 9.86
N ALA A 387 2.86 -6.15 10.28
CA ALA A 387 2.99 -5.76 11.68
C ALA A 387 1.74 -6.08 12.53
N ARG A 388 0.59 -6.35 11.88
CA ARG A 388 -0.67 -6.70 12.54
C ARG A 388 -0.57 -7.96 13.41
N CYS A 389 0.12 -8.98 12.92
CA CYS A 389 0.15 -10.30 13.57
C CYS A 389 1.44 -10.56 14.36
N HIS A 390 2.56 -9.96 13.92
CA HIS A 390 3.88 -10.12 14.50
C HIS A 390 4.74 -8.90 14.15
N ASP A 391 5.84 -8.67 14.87
CA ASP A 391 6.73 -7.54 14.55
C ASP A 391 7.24 -7.65 13.11
N HIS A 392 7.37 -6.52 12.40
CA HIS A 392 7.63 -6.54 10.97
C HIS A 392 8.91 -7.34 10.65
N LYS A 393 8.82 -8.22 9.66
CA LYS A 393 9.87 -9.22 9.39
C LYS A 393 11.19 -8.60 8.95
N PHE A 394 11.17 -7.42 8.33
CA PHE A 394 12.37 -6.86 7.71
C PHE A 394 12.66 -5.40 8.08
N ASP A 395 11.66 -4.69 8.57
CA ASP A 395 11.71 -3.25 8.80
C ASP A 395 11.51 -2.98 10.29
N PRO A 396 12.03 -1.87 10.83
CA PRO A 396 11.96 -1.54 12.25
C PRO A 396 10.56 -1.03 12.64
N VAL A 397 9.53 -1.83 12.37
CA VAL A 397 8.14 -1.54 12.69
C VAL A 397 7.62 -2.63 13.64
N PRO A 398 7.59 -2.37 14.95
CA PRO A 398 7.03 -3.32 15.91
C PRO A 398 5.51 -3.39 15.78
N THR A 399 4.93 -4.46 16.31
CA THR A 399 3.46 -4.63 16.34
C THR A 399 2.77 -3.54 17.15
N SER A 400 3.41 -3.03 18.21
CA SER A 400 2.93 -1.89 19.01
C SER A 400 2.64 -0.65 18.15
N ASP A 401 3.54 -0.29 17.22
CA ASP A 401 3.37 0.86 16.33
C ASP A 401 2.16 0.70 15.40
N TYR A 402 1.93 -0.51 14.88
CA TYR A 402 0.74 -0.81 14.06
C TYR A 402 -0.55 -0.52 14.84
N TYR A 403 -0.66 -1.07 16.05
CA TYR A 403 -1.85 -0.88 16.87
C TYR A 403 -1.95 0.53 17.45
N ALA A 404 -0.84 1.25 17.64
CA ALA A 404 -0.83 2.65 18.04
C ALA A 404 -1.37 3.55 16.92
N ILE A 405 -0.99 3.32 15.66
CA ILE A 405 -1.60 4.02 14.52
C ILE A 405 -3.08 3.61 14.37
N GLN A 406 -3.40 2.32 14.53
CA GLN A 406 -4.80 1.88 14.51
C GLN A 406 -5.63 2.57 15.61
N ALA A 407 -5.06 2.83 16.77
CA ALA A 407 -5.69 3.54 17.88
C ALA A 407 -6.03 5.00 17.54
N VAL A 408 -5.33 5.64 16.60
CA VAL A 408 -5.71 6.94 16.03
C VAL A 408 -7.11 6.88 15.40
N PHE A 409 -7.42 5.79 14.69
CA PHE A 409 -8.68 5.59 13.97
C PHE A 409 -9.74 4.81 14.76
N ALA A 410 -9.40 4.33 15.96
CA ALA A 410 -10.31 3.54 16.78
C ALA A 410 -11.60 4.28 17.17
N THR A 411 -11.57 5.62 17.20
CA THR A 411 -12.76 6.46 17.46
C THR A 411 -13.47 6.92 16.19
N THR A 412 -12.97 6.56 15.00
CA THR A 412 -13.53 6.94 13.71
C THR A 412 -14.64 5.99 13.28
N GLN A 413 -15.81 6.52 12.95
CA GLN A 413 -17.01 5.80 12.54
C GLN A 413 -17.48 6.23 11.15
N LEU A 414 -18.08 5.31 10.40
CA LEU A 414 -18.56 5.54 9.04
C LEU A 414 -19.90 6.28 9.03
N ALA A 415 -20.05 7.33 8.22
CA ALA A 415 -21.35 7.98 8.00
C ALA A 415 -21.44 8.70 6.64
N GLU A 416 -22.65 8.96 6.19
CA GLU A 416 -22.89 10.06 5.28
C GLU A 416 -23.12 11.32 6.13
N ARG A 417 -22.28 12.33 5.94
CA ARG A 417 -22.35 13.59 6.70
C ARG A 417 -23.00 14.67 5.86
N ASN A 418 -23.84 15.49 6.51
CA ASN A 418 -24.40 16.65 5.83
C ASN A 418 -23.25 17.56 5.41
N ALA A 419 -23.19 17.86 4.12
CA ALA A 419 -22.20 18.73 3.51
C ALA A 419 -22.94 19.44 2.36
N ALA A 420 -23.23 20.72 2.54
CA ALA A 420 -23.93 21.52 1.53
C ALA A 420 -23.20 21.42 0.18
N PHE A 421 -23.96 21.48 -0.93
CA PHE A 421 -23.36 21.59 -2.25
C PHE A 421 -22.64 22.93 -2.37
N LEU A 422 -21.42 22.92 -2.88
CA LEU A 422 -20.72 24.15 -3.24
C LEU A 422 -21.40 24.79 -4.45
N GLU A 423 -21.31 26.12 -4.56
CA GLU A 423 -21.89 26.88 -5.68
C GLU A 423 -21.42 26.39 -7.06
N HIS A 424 -20.19 25.89 -7.13
CA HIS A 424 -19.55 25.41 -8.35
C HIS A 424 -19.57 23.87 -8.49
N GLU A 425 -20.24 23.14 -7.60
CA GLU A 425 -20.43 21.70 -7.78
C GLU A 425 -21.36 21.42 -8.97
N ASN A 426 -20.98 20.43 -9.79
CA ASN A 426 -21.78 20.07 -10.95
C ASN A 426 -22.97 19.18 -10.55
N THR A 427 -24.14 19.78 -10.49
CA THR A 427 -25.42 19.09 -10.21
C THR A 427 -26.17 18.67 -11.49
N GLN A 428 -25.55 18.76 -12.66
CA GLN A 428 -26.14 18.21 -13.90
C GLN A 428 -26.39 16.71 -13.74
N GLY A 429 -27.54 16.23 -14.24
CA GLY A 429 -27.96 14.85 -14.07
C GLY A 429 -28.87 14.63 -12.86
N PHE A 430 -29.08 15.63 -11.99
CA PHE A 430 -29.98 15.49 -10.83
C PHE A 430 -31.44 15.27 -11.24
N GLU A 431 -31.82 15.66 -12.46
CA GLU A 431 -33.12 15.34 -13.04
C GLU A 431 -33.37 13.82 -13.16
N GLN A 432 -32.32 12.99 -13.16
CA GLN A 432 -32.44 11.53 -13.16
C GLN A 432 -33.09 10.99 -11.87
N ARG A 433 -33.09 11.76 -10.78
CA ARG A 433 -33.80 11.42 -9.53
C ARG A 433 -35.27 11.10 -9.77
N GLU A 434 -35.94 11.83 -10.66
CA GLU A 434 -37.35 11.62 -11.00
C GLU A 434 -37.61 10.22 -11.59
N TYR A 435 -36.65 9.67 -12.33
CA TYR A 435 -36.75 8.32 -12.87
C TYR A 435 -36.64 7.27 -11.76
N LEU A 436 -35.72 7.45 -10.81
CA LEU A 436 -35.56 6.55 -9.67
C LEU A 436 -36.78 6.58 -8.73
N LEU A 437 -37.39 7.75 -8.53
CA LEU A 437 -38.64 7.88 -7.75
C LEU A 437 -39.80 7.13 -8.42
N LYS A 438 -39.89 7.14 -9.76
CA LYS A 438 -40.88 6.32 -10.47
C LYS A 438 -40.64 4.82 -10.28
N GLN A 439 -39.40 4.35 -10.32
CA GLN A 439 -39.08 2.95 -10.03
C GLN A 439 -39.41 2.59 -8.57
N GLN A 440 -39.11 3.47 -7.62
CA GLN A 440 -39.45 3.31 -6.22
C GLN A 440 -40.96 3.12 -6.04
N GLN A 441 -41.76 3.97 -6.68
CA GLN A 441 -43.22 3.86 -6.65
C GLN A 441 -43.72 2.55 -7.30
N GLN A 442 -43.10 2.10 -8.40
CA GLN A 442 -43.44 0.81 -9.02
C GLN A 442 -43.20 -0.36 -8.07
N HIS A 443 -42.06 -0.40 -7.37
CA HIS A 443 -41.78 -1.44 -6.39
C HIS A 443 -42.75 -1.39 -5.20
N GLN A 444 -43.07 -0.20 -4.70
CA GLN A 444 -44.08 -0.03 -3.64
C GLN A 444 -45.46 -0.54 -4.08
N ASN A 445 -45.88 -0.21 -5.31
CA ASN A 445 -47.15 -0.70 -5.86
C ASN A 445 -47.17 -2.23 -6.01
N THR A 446 -46.05 -2.83 -6.44
CA THR A 446 -45.91 -4.28 -6.52
C THR A 446 -46.04 -4.93 -5.15
N LEU A 447 -45.37 -4.41 -4.11
CA LEU A 447 -45.48 -4.93 -2.76
C LEU A 447 -46.90 -4.76 -2.19
N ALA A 448 -47.55 -3.62 -2.43
CA ALA A 448 -48.93 -3.38 -1.99
C ALA A 448 -49.92 -4.36 -2.65
N ARG A 449 -49.78 -4.62 -3.95
CA ARG A 449 -50.59 -5.61 -4.67
C ARG A 449 -50.40 -7.02 -4.10
N LEU A 450 -49.15 -7.41 -3.88
CA LEU A 450 -48.81 -8.73 -3.33
C LEU A 450 -49.31 -8.89 -1.89
N ASP A 451 -49.20 -7.86 -1.07
CA ASP A 451 -49.73 -7.87 0.30
C ASP A 451 -51.27 -7.97 0.32
N GLN A 452 -51.96 -7.30 -0.62
CA GLN A 452 -53.39 -7.46 -0.80
C GLN A 452 -53.76 -8.89 -1.19
N GLN A 453 -53.02 -9.51 -2.10
CA GLN A 453 -53.21 -10.92 -2.48
C GLN A 453 -53.07 -11.84 -1.25
N LEU A 454 -52.04 -11.65 -0.43
CA LEU A 454 -51.88 -12.41 0.81
C LEU A 454 -53.06 -12.21 1.77
N MET A 455 -53.55 -10.98 1.93
CA MET A 455 -54.70 -10.70 2.79
C MET A 455 -55.99 -11.36 2.29
N VAL A 456 -56.18 -11.47 0.97
CA VAL A 456 -57.30 -12.21 0.37
C VAL A 456 -57.13 -13.70 0.58
N SER A 457 -55.94 -14.25 0.28
CA SER A 457 -55.62 -15.66 0.49
C SER A 457 -55.70 -16.07 1.95
N ALA A 458 -55.43 -15.16 2.89
CA ALA A 458 -55.63 -15.38 4.32
C ALA A 458 -57.08 -15.75 4.65
N GLN A 459 -58.05 -15.04 4.08
CA GLN A 459 -59.47 -15.33 4.31
C GLN A 459 -59.85 -16.69 3.73
N ALA A 460 -59.41 -16.99 2.51
CA ALA A 460 -59.63 -18.29 1.88
C ALA A 460 -59.02 -19.44 2.71
N TRP A 461 -57.86 -19.21 3.34
CA TRP A 461 -57.24 -20.20 4.25
C TRP A 461 -58.11 -20.47 5.48
N PHE A 462 -58.63 -19.43 6.14
CA PHE A 462 -59.53 -19.58 7.30
C PHE A 462 -60.80 -20.35 6.93
N GLU A 463 -61.39 -20.04 5.77
CA GLU A 463 -62.54 -20.75 5.23
C GLU A 463 -62.24 -22.23 4.95
N GLU A 464 -61.11 -22.54 4.31
CA GLU A 464 -60.68 -23.91 4.00
C GLU A 464 -60.44 -24.76 5.26
N HIS A 465 -59.92 -24.15 6.34
CA HIS A 465 -59.56 -24.84 7.56
C HIS A 465 -60.66 -24.81 8.64
N GLY A 466 -61.77 -24.11 8.38
CA GLY A 466 -62.89 -23.99 9.32
C GLY A 466 -62.52 -23.24 10.61
N ILE A 467 -61.59 -22.29 10.52
CA ILE A 467 -61.09 -21.49 11.66
C ILE A 467 -61.73 -20.09 11.62
N ASP A 468 -62.16 -19.57 12.78
CA ASP A 468 -62.76 -18.24 12.88
C ASP A 468 -61.71 -17.12 12.65
N PRO A 469 -61.88 -16.26 11.61
CA PRO A 469 -60.94 -15.19 11.30
C PRO A 469 -61.10 -13.94 12.19
N SER A 470 -61.98 -13.96 13.21
CA SER A 470 -62.30 -12.80 14.03
C SER A 470 -61.08 -12.10 14.64
N ASP A 471 -60.17 -12.87 15.25
CA ASP A 471 -58.95 -12.33 15.87
C ASP A 471 -57.98 -11.75 14.83
N TRP A 472 -57.83 -12.44 13.69
CA TRP A 472 -57.04 -11.96 12.56
C TRP A 472 -57.58 -10.64 12.01
N ASN A 473 -58.90 -10.57 11.79
CA ASN A 473 -59.58 -9.39 11.26
C ASN A 473 -59.50 -8.21 12.24
N ALA A 474 -59.65 -8.48 13.54
CA ALA A 474 -59.48 -7.48 14.58
C ALA A 474 -58.06 -6.91 14.61
N ALA A 475 -57.04 -7.76 14.47
CA ALA A 475 -55.65 -7.32 14.37
C ALA A 475 -55.38 -6.55 13.06
N ALA A 476 -55.87 -7.05 11.92
CA ALA A 476 -55.75 -6.39 10.62
C ALA A 476 -56.41 -4.99 10.57
N LYS A 477 -57.49 -4.77 11.32
CA LYS A 477 -58.12 -3.45 11.44
C LYS A 477 -57.28 -2.46 12.25
N LYS A 478 -56.56 -2.94 13.27
CA LYS A 478 -55.70 -2.11 14.14
C LYS A 478 -54.36 -1.77 13.48
N ILE A 479 -53.86 -2.65 12.62
CA ILE A 479 -52.54 -2.51 12.00
C ILE A 479 -52.60 -1.63 10.76
N ASN A 480 -51.88 -0.50 10.81
CA ASN A 480 -51.49 0.28 9.64
C ASN A 480 -50.02 -0.01 9.33
N ALA A 481 -49.76 -0.72 8.25
CA ALA A 481 -48.41 -1.19 7.94
C ALA A 481 -47.54 -0.15 7.20
N GLY A 482 -48.12 0.98 6.77
CA GLY A 482 -47.42 1.97 5.95
C GLY A 482 -46.81 1.33 4.70
N VAL A 483 -45.48 1.33 4.60
CA VAL A 483 -44.70 0.76 3.48
C VAL A 483 -44.36 -0.73 3.71
N GLY A 484 -44.66 -1.29 4.89
CA GLY A 484 -44.44 -2.70 5.23
C GLY A 484 -45.60 -3.62 4.83
N SER A 485 -45.38 -4.94 4.90
CA SER A 485 -46.43 -5.94 4.65
C SER A 485 -47.42 -5.99 5.82
N LYS A 486 -48.69 -5.69 5.54
CA LYS A 486 -49.78 -5.78 6.52
C LYS A 486 -50.02 -7.23 6.91
N PHE A 487 -50.00 -8.16 5.96
CA PHE A 487 -50.16 -9.58 6.22
C PHE A 487 -49.14 -10.08 7.26
N ASN A 488 -47.85 -9.79 7.05
CA ASN A 488 -46.80 -10.22 7.96
C ASN A 488 -46.93 -9.55 9.35
N ALA A 489 -47.32 -8.27 9.40
CA ALA A 489 -47.55 -7.59 10.67
C ALA A 489 -48.71 -8.21 11.46
N VAL A 490 -49.81 -8.59 10.79
CA VAL A 490 -50.92 -9.30 11.44
C VAL A 490 -50.48 -10.67 11.93
N ARG A 491 -49.76 -11.44 11.10
CA ARG A 491 -49.18 -12.73 11.49
C ARG A 491 -48.30 -12.61 12.74
N SER A 492 -47.43 -11.61 12.79
CA SER A 492 -46.59 -11.32 13.97
C SER A 492 -47.42 -10.96 15.20
N ALA A 493 -48.53 -10.26 15.04
CA ALA A 493 -49.44 -9.96 16.15
C ALA A 493 -50.13 -11.22 16.68
N MET A 494 -50.52 -12.17 15.82
CA MET A 494 -51.08 -13.46 16.24
C MET A 494 -50.06 -14.28 17.04
N MET A 495 -48.83 -14.39 16.54
CA MET A 495 -47.73 -15.05 17.26
C MET A 495 -47.48 -14.42 18.64
N LYS A 496 -47.47 -13.08 18.71
CA LYS A 496 -47.26 -12.36 19.97
C LYS A 496 -48.43 -12.51 20.95
N ALA A 497 -49.64 -12.76 20.44
CA ALA A 497 -50.81 -13.08 21.25
C ALA A 497 -50.80 -14.54 21.77
N GLY A 498 -49.79 -15.33 21.43
CA GLY A 498 -49.67 -16.74 21.85
C GLY A 498 -50.59 -17.68 21.06
N MET A 499 -51.14 -17.22 19.93
CA MET A 499 -51.94 -18.06 19.04
C MET A 499 -51.03 -19.15 18.43
N PRO A 500 -51.45 -20.43 18.43
CA PRO A 500 -50.71 -21.51 17.76
C PRO A 500 -50.55 -21.26 16.25
N GLU A 501 -49.41 -21.65 15.67
CA GLU A 501 -49.11 -21.39 14.24
C GLU A 501 -50.05 -22.09 13.26
N ASP A 502 -50.73 -23.15 13.69
CA ASP A 502 -51.77 -23.86 12.94
C ASP A 502 -53.15 -23.18 13.02
N GLN A 503 -53.28 -22.07 13.77
CA GLN A 503 -54.52 -21.29 13.89
C GLN A 503 -54.55 -20.01 13.06
N PHE A 504 -53.52 -19.75 12.24
CA PHE A 504 -53.50 -18.63 11.30
C PHE A 504 -52.68 -18.95 10.05
N PRO A 505 -52.88 -18.21 8.94
CA PRO A 505 -52.27 -18.54 7.67
C PRO A 505 -50.73 -18.64 7.72
N PRO A 506 -50.14 -19.66 7.06
CA PRO A 506 -48.71 -19.75 6.85
C PRO A 506 -48.15 -18.50 6.16
N LYS A 507 -46.85 -18.25 6.36
CA LYS A 507 -46.17 -17.15 5.66
C LYS A 507 -46.28 -17.36 4.14
N ALA A 508 -46.63 -16.30 3.42
CA ALA A 508 -46.76 -16.30 1.96
C ALA A 508 -47.78 -17.30 1.38
N TYR A 509 -48.77 -17.72 2.18
CA TYR A 509 -49.89 -18.53 1.68
C TYR A 509 -50.65 -17.78 0.57
N GLY A 510 -50.81 -18.43 -0.59
CA GLY A 510 -51.43 -17.85 -1.78
C GLY A 510 -50.46 -17.19 -2.78
N PHE A 511 -49.14 -17.22 -2.52
CA PHE A 511 -48.14 -16.82 -3.53
C PHE A 511 -47.83 -17.92 -4.53
N SER A 512 -47.78 -17.55 -5.81
CA SER A 512 -47.14 -18.34 -6.86
C SER A 512 -45.61 -18.22 -6.82
N PRO A 513 -44.85 -19.11 -7.47
CA PRO A 513 -43.40 -18.95 -7.62
C PRO A 513 -42.98 -17.59 -8.21
N GLU A 514 -43.79 -17.04 -9.13
CA GLU A 514 -43.56 -15.73 -9.71
C GLU A 514 -43.76 -14.61 -8.68
N ASP A 515 -44.79 -14.71 -7.84
CA ASP A 515 -45.04 -13.74 -6.76
C ASP A 515 -43.87 -13.68 -5.77
N TYR A 516 -43.27 -14.83 -5.43
CA TYR A 516 -42.05 -14.87 -4.62
C TYR A 516 -40.89 -14.11 -5.28
N GLY A 517 -40.71 -14.28 -6.59
CA GLY A 517 -39.71 -13.55 -7.36
C GLY A 517 -39.97 -12.05 -7.35
N ASN A 518 -41.20 -11.63 -7.66
CA ASN A 518 -41.62 -10.24 -7.72
C ASN A 518 -41.54 -9.53 -6.36
N GLU A 519 -41.94 -10.19 -5.28
CA GLU A 519 -41.82 -9.68 -3.91
C GLU A 519 -40.36 -9.40 -3.58
N ARG A 520 -39.48 -10.36 -3.88
CA ARG A 520 -38.06 -10.28 -3.59
C ARG A 520 -37.37 -9.19 -4.38
N VAL A 521 -37.65 -9.11 -5.69
CA VAL A 521 -37.15 -8.06 -6.58
C VAL A 521 -37.62 -6.69 -6.10
N ALA A 522 -38.89 -6.52 -5.75
CA ALA A 522 -39.42 -5.23 -5.31
C ALA A 522 -38.82 -4.77 -3.98
N ARG A 523 -38.75 -5.66 -2.97
CA ARG A 523 -38.14 -5.33 -1.67
C ARG A 523 -36.66 -4.97 -1.81
N LYS A 524 -35.89 -5.77 -2.56
CA LYS A 524 -34.45 -5.49 -2.77
C LYS A 524 -34.21 -4.29 -3.68
N GLY A 525 -35.11 -4.03 -4.63
CA GLY A 525 -35.11 -2.82 -5.43
C GLY A 525 -35.29 -1.56 -4.58
N LEU A 526 -36.20 -1.57 -3.61
CA LEU A 526 -36.37 -0.45 -2.66
C LEU A 526 -35.14 -0.23 -1.78
N GLU A 527 -34.53 -1.32 -1.30
CA GLU A 527 -33.27 -1.24 -0.54
C GLU A 527 -32.17 -0.59 -1.38
N ARG A 528 -31.95 -1.08 -2.60
CA ARG A 528 -30.96 -0.53 -3.55
C ARG A 528 -31.22 0.95 -3.88
N LEU A 529 -32.45 1.30 -4.22
CA LEU A 529 -32.83 2.69 -4.55
C LEU A 529 -32.59 3.65 -3.39
N SER A 530 -32.65 3.19 -2.13
CA SER A 530 -32.32 4.04 -0.97
C SER A 530 -30.86 4.50 -0.95
N TRP A 531 -29.94 3.70 -1.51
CA TRP A 531 -28.53 4.06 -1.67
C TRP A 531 -28.30 4.93 -2.91
N GLU A 532 -28.95 4.60 -4.03
CA GLU A 532 -28.80 5.36 -5.28
C GLU A 532 -29.37 6.79 -5.16
N LEU A 533 -30.51 6.95 -4.47
CA LEU A 533 -31.13 8.26 -4.24
C LEU A 533 -30.25 9.20 -3.40
N ASP A 534 -29.36 8.64 -2.57
CA ASP A 534 -28.50 9.41 -1.68
C ASP A 534 -27.53 10.33 -2.44
N ARG A 535 -27.22 10.03 -3.71
CA ARG A 535 -26.29 10.85 -4.53
C ARG A 535 -26.81 12.24 -4.88
N TYR A 536 -28.12 12.46 -4.76
CA TYR A 536 -28.79 13.71 -5.10
C TYR A 536 -29.02 14.60 -3.88
N GLU A 537 -28.65 14.11 -2.70
CA GLU A 537 -28.85 14.78 -1.43
C GLU A 537 -27.52 15.43 -1.00
N PRO A 538 -27.54 16.52 -0.20
CA PRO A 538 -26.33 17.25 0.21
C PRO A 538 -25.56 16.51 1.31
N TYR A 539 -25.12 15.29 1.00
CA TYR A 539 -24.34 14.45 1.88
C TYR A 539 -22.96 14.16 1.26
N ALA A 540 -22.00 13.84 2.11
CA ALA A 540 -20.68 13.37 1.74
C ALA A 540 -20.43 11.99 2.35
N LEU A 541 -19.90 11.08 1.53
CA LEU A 541 -19.37 9.79 1.98
C LEU A 541 -18.16 10.08 2.88
N SER A 542 -18.35 10.09 4.20
CA SER A 542 -17.39 10.67 5.15
C SER A 542 -17.36 9.90 6.49
N VAL A 543 -16.67 10.41 7.50
CA VAL A 543 -16.57 9.79 8.82
C VAL A 543 -16.91 10.78 9.94
N TYR A 544 -17.11 10.27 11.14
CA TYR A 544 -17.24 11.08 12.35
C TYR A 544 -16.51 10.42 13.52
N ASN A 545 -16.17 11.21 14.54
CA ASN A 545 -15.63 10.67 15.78
C ASN A 545 -16.74 10.32 16.77
N GLY A 546 -16.64 9.15 17.38
CA GLY A 546 -17.57 8.71 18.40
C GLY A 546 -17.36 7.27 18.83
N ARG A 547 -18.29 6.80 19.65
CA ARG A 547 -18.37 5.40 20.07
C ARG A 547 -18.84 4.52 18.91
N THR A 548 -18.37 3.28 18.90
CA THR A 548 -18.79 2.26 17.94
C THR A 548 -20.25 1.88 18.21
N PRO A 549 -21.17 2.11 17.25
CA PRO A 549 -22.58 1.79 17.43
C PRO A 549 -22.82 0.26 17.37
N ASP A 550 -23.80 -0.22 18.14
CA ASP A 550 -24.26 -1.62 18.05
C ASP A 550 -25.14 -1.80 16.79
N LEU A 551 -24.52 -2.34 15.74
CA LEU A 551 -25.16 -2.59 14.45
C LEU A 551 -25.17 -4.09 14.14
N LYS A 552 -26.33 -4.59 13.71
CA LYS A 552 -26.49 -5.98 13.22
C LYS A 552 -26.32 -6.12 11.71
N SER A 553 -26.64 -5.05 10.97
CA SER A 553 -26.57 -5.01 9.50
C SER A 553 -26.72 -3.58 9.02
N VAL A 554 -26.15 -3.27 7.86
CA VAL A 554 -26.29 -1.97 7.19
C VAL A 554 -27.00 -2.17 5.85
N ASN A 555 -28.27 -1.74 5.80
CA ASN A 555 -29.13 -1.85 4.61
C ASN A 555 -29.51 -0.50 4.00
N ARG A 556 -29.04 0.59 4.58
CA ARG A 556 -29.27 1.96 4.15
C ARG A 556 -28.01 2.80 4.43
N PRO A 557 -27.84 3.94 3.76
CA PRO A 557 -26.76 4.87 4.07
C PRO A 557 -26.72 5.23 5.57
N LEU A 558 -25.52 5.18 6.17
CA LEU A 558 -25.32 5.49 7.58
C LEU A 558 -25.44 7.00 7.81
N ARG A 559 -25.97 7.40 8.98
CA ARG A 559 -26.05 8.80 9.42
C ARG A 559 -25.41 8.92 10.79
N VAL A 560 -24.94 10.12 11.12
CA VAL A 560 -24.36 10.40 12.44
C VAL A 560 -25.47 10.31 13.51
N PRO A 561 -25.35 9.44 14.52
CA PRO A 561 -26.31 9.37 15.62
C PRO A 561 -26.22 10.62 16.51
N GLU A 562 -27.36 11.07 17.06
CA GLU A 562 -27.39 12.20 18.01
C GLU A 562 -26.62 11.87 19.31
N ASP A 563 -26.64 10.61 19.72
CA ASP A 563 -26.02 10.06 20.93
C ASP A 563 -24.61 9.50 20.69
N ARG A 564 -23.92 9.93 19.62
CA ARG A 564 -22.60 9.42 19.17
C ARG A 564 -21.49 9.40 20.23
N LEU A 565 -21.58 10.24 21.26
CA LEU A 565 -20.59 10.34 22.34
C LEU A 565 -20.95 9.50 23.58
N THR A 566 -22.21 9.07 23.70
CA THR A 566 -22.74 8.44 24.91
C THR A 566 -23.18 7.00 24.69
N SER A 567 -23.67 6.67 23.51
CA SER A 567 -24.21 5.35 23.15
C SER A 567 -23.19 4.52 22.37
N GLY A 568 -23.18 3.21 22.58
CA GLY A 568 -22.20 2.30 21.97
C GLY A 568 -20.93 2.09 22.78
N GLU A 569 -19.98 1.39 22.17
CA GLU A 569 -18.71 0.98 22.78
C GLU A 569 -17.61 2.02 22.52
N LEU A 570 -16.88 2.43 23.55
CA LEU A 570 -15.64 3.19 23.37
C LEU A 570 -14.49 2.18 23.24
N GLU A 571 -13.97 2.05 22.02
CA GLU A 571 -12.90 1.10 21.71
C GLU A 571 -11.69 1.29 22.62
N THR A 572 -11.24 0.19 23.24
CA THR A 572 -9.97 0.14 23.97
C THR A 572 -8.92 -0.47 23.05
N SER A 573 -7.95 0.33 22.63
CA SER A 573 -6.90 -0.13 21.73
C SER A 573 -5.89 -1.02 22.45
N CYS A 574 -5.60 -2.18 21.87
CA CYS A 574 -4.62 -3.13 22.36
C CYS A 574 -3.99 -3.89 21.19
N ILE A 575 -2.85 -4.52 21.44
CA ILE A 575 -2.25 -5.48 20.51
C ILE A 575 -3.16 -6.71 20.45
N LEU A 576 -3.64 -7.06 19.25
CA LEU A 576 -4.38 -8.30 19.06
C LEU A 576 -3.41 -9.45 18.77
N VAL A 577 -3.43 -10.49 19.60
CA VAL A 577 -2.52 -11.63 19.47
C VAL A 577 -2.78 -12.33 18.13
N GLY A 578 -1.75 -12.40 17.28
CA GLY A 578 -1.88 -12.96 15.93
C GLY A 578 -2.85 -12.20 15.01
N GLY A 579 -3.27 -10.99 15.38
CA GLY A 579 -4.27 -10.21 14.63
C GLY A 579 -5.71 -10.67 14.82
N ASP A 580 -6.00 -11.51 15.84
CA ASP A 580 -7.36 -11.98 16.12
C ASP A 580 -8.18 -10.95 16.93
N PRO A 581 -9.30 -10.42 16.41
CA PRO A 581 -10.17 -9.47 17.12
C PRO A 581 -10.67 -9.97 18.49
N PHE A 582 -10.64 -11.27 18.75
CA PHE A 582 -11.13 -11.87 20.00
C PHE A 582 -10.02 -12.17 21.02
N SER A 583 -8.77 -11.87 20.67
CA SER A 583 -7.59 -12.17 21.50
C SER A 583 -6.85 -10.88 21.88
N PRO A 584 -7.42 -10.03 22.77
CA PRO A 584 -6.78 -8.81 23.20
C PRO A 584 -5.53 -9.10 24.05
N GLY A 585 -4.46 -8.36 23.78
CA GLY A 585 -3.18 -8.42 24.48
C GLY A 585 -2.88 -7.10 25.20
N GLU A 586 -1.65 -6.61 25.04
CA GLU A 586 -1.16 -5.41 25.72
C GLU A 586 -1.90 -4.13 25.26
N PRO A 587 -2.35 -3.26 26.18
CA PRO A 587 -2.96 -1.99 25.82
C PRO A 587 -1.99 -1.07 25.06
N VAL A 588 -2.50 -0.31 24.11
CA VAL A 588 -1.72 0.71 23.38
C VAL A 588 -2.44 2.05 23.38
N SER A 589 -1.67 3.13 23.31
CA SER A 589 -2.19 4.49 23.10
C SER A 589 -2.02 4.89 21.64
N PRO A 590 -2.82 5.85 21.12
CA PRO A 590 -2.57 6.46 19.81
C PRO A 590 -1.16 7.03 19.71
N ASP A 591 -0.43 6.64 18.66
CA ASP A 591 0.94 7.11 18.40
C ASP A 591 1.28 6.97 16.91
N VAL A 592 2.53 7.27 16.56
CA VAL A 592 3.09 7.24 15.20
C VAL A 592 4.08 6.08 15.01
N LEU A 593 4.72 6.02 13.84
CA LEU A 593 5.83 5.10 13.59
C LEU A 593 7.05 5.51 14.43
N SER A 594 7.36 4.74 15.45
CA SER A 594 8.36 5.06 16.48
C SER A 594 9.78 5.19 15.93
N MET A 595 10.11 4.48 14.85
CA MET A 595 11.43 4.59 14.20
C MET A 595 11.69 5.97 13.57
N LEU A 596 10.66 6.77 13.34
CA LEU A 596 10.79 8.14 12.84
C LEU A 596 10.84 9.19 13.96
N ASN A 597 10.72 8.76 15.22
CA ASN A 597 10.74 9.63 16.39
C ASN A 597 11.72 9.11 17.47
N ASP A 598 12.80 8.43 17.04
CA ASP A 598 13.85 7.87 17.92
C ASP A 598 13.34 6.94 19.04
N GLY A 599 12.18 6.29 18.82
CA GLY A 599 11.51 5.45 19.81
C GLY A 599 10.68 6.20 20.85
N GLU A 600 10.68 7.54 20.80
CA GLU A 600 9.92 8.37 21.73
C GLU A 600 8.44 8.51 21.28
N PRO A 601 7.50 8.68 22.22
CA PRO A 601 6.10 8.92 21.87
C PRO A 601 5.87 10.27 21.18
N TYR A 602 4.95 10.32 20.21
CA TYR A 602 4.47 11.57 19.62
C TYR A 602 3.21 12.06 20.34
N PRO A 603 3.01 13.38 20.56
CA PRO A 603 1.92 13.89 21.38
C PRO A 603 0.54 13.81 20.68
N ILE A 604 -0.03 12.61 20.59
CA ILE A 604 -1.41 12.37 20.13
C ILE A 604 -2.35 12.31 21.35
N PRO A 605 -3.49 13.03 21.35
CA PRO A 605 -4.41 13.02 22.47
C PRO A 605 -5.13 11.67 22.60
N ASN A 606 -5.39 11.24 23.83
CA ASN A 606 -6.22 10.05 24.11
C ASN A 606 -7.74 10.31 24.03
N ALA A 607 -8.16 11.56 23.82
CA ALA A 607 -9.57 11.93 23.71
C ALA A 607 -10.23 11.31 22.46
N ILE A 608 -11.57 11.36 22.39
CA ILE A 608 -12.31 10.88 21.20
C ILE A 608 -11.94 11.71 19.96
N ASP A 609 -11.83 13.02 20.14
CA ASP A 609 -11.50 13.99 19.11
C ASP A 609 -10.01 14.36 19.14
N GLY A 610 -9.49 14.82 18.00
CA GLY A 610 -8.14 15.38 17.86
C GLY A 610 -7.05 14.34 17.59
N ARG A 611 -7.35 13.04 17.68
CA ARG A 611 -6.41 11.96 17.34
C ARG A 611 -5.95 12.07 15.89
N ARG A 612 -6.90 12.13 14.95
CA ARG A 612 -6.60 12.19 13.52
C ARG A 612 -5.94 13.50 13.16
N THR A 613 -6.36 14.62 13.76
CA THR A 613 -5.72 15.93 13.54
C THR A 613 -4.24 15.92 13.90
N ALA A 614 -3.88 15.45 15.11
CA ALA A 614 -2.49 15.37 15.54
C ALA A 614 -1.66 14.43 14.65
N PHE A 615 -2.23 13.27 14.30
CA PHE A 615 -1.59 12.31 13.40
C PHE A 615 -1.41 12.87 11.99
N ALA A 616 -2.41 13.55 11.44
CA ALA A 616 -2.38 14.15 10.11
C ALA A 616 -1.28 15.21 9.99
N HIS A 617 -1.08 16.02 11.04
CA HIS A 617 0.02 16.98 11.09
C HIS A 617 1.41 16.30 11.13
N TRP A 618 1.54 15.16 11.81
CA TRP A 618 2.77 14.37 11.77
C TRP A 618 3.03 13.76 10.40
N VAL A 619 2.01 13.19 9.75
CA VAL A 619 2.12 12.64 8.39
C VAL A 619 2.52 13.75 7.42
N ALA A 620 1.91 14.93 7.53
CA ALA A 620 2.15 16.06 6.64
C ALA A 620 3.29 17.00 7.08
N SER A 621 4.13 16.57 8.03
CA SER A 621 5.27 17.35 8.49
C SER A 621 6.37 17.42 7.44
N ALA A 622 7.06 18.56 7.35
CA ALA A 622 8.27 18.71 6.53
C ALA A 622 9.43 17.81 7.02
N GLU A 623 9.40 17.43 8.29
CA GLU A 623 10.39 16.54 8.91
C GLU A 623 10.09 15.07 8.65
N ASN A 624 8.89 14.72 8.14
CA ASN A 624 8.55 13.35 7.81
C ASN A 624 9.13 12.98 6.43
N PRO A 625 10.17 12.13 6.37
CA PRO A 625 10.85 11.85 5.11
C PRO A 625 10.03 10.96 4.18
N LEU A 626 9.10 10.16 4.72
CA LEU A 626 8.33 9.21 3.93
C LEU A 626 7.32 9.93 3.04
N THR A 627 6.60 10.90 3.58
CA THR A 627 5.50 11.60 2.88
C THR A 627 5.96 12.34 1.64
N THR A 628 7.04 13.11 1.75
CA THR A 628 7.59 13.90 0.65
C THR A 628 8.20 13.02 -0.43
N ARG A 629 9.00 12.01 -0.05
CA ARG A 629 9.56 11.02 -0.98
C ARG A 629 8.47 10.23 -1.70
N ALA A 630 7.41 9.83 -0.99
CA ALA A 630 6.33 9.01 -1.54
C ALA A 630 5.59 9.74 -2.67
N ILE A 631 5.20 11.00 -2.49
CA ILE A 631 4.50 11.76 -3.54
C ILE A 631 5.42 12.14 -4.70
N VAL A 632 6.66 12.56 -4.42
CA VAL A 632 7.65 12.88 -5.45
C VAL A 632 7.94 11.68 -6.33
N ASN A 633 8.14 10.51 -5.71
CA ASN A 633 8.39 9.27 -6.43
C ASN A 633 7.21 8.89 -7.34
N ARG A 634 5.96 9.13 -6.91
CA ARG A 634 4.76 8.91 -7.73
C ARG A 634 4.66 9.90 -8.89
N VAL A 635 4.87 11.20 -8.66
CA VAL A 635 4.84 12.21 -9.72
C VAL A 635 5.91 11.92 -10.77
N TRP A 636 7.12 11.54 -10.34
CA TRP A 636 8.18 11.09 -11.24
C TRP A 636 7.75 9.86 -12.06
N MET A 637 7.18 8.85 -11.39
CA MET A 637 6.67 7.65 -12.06
C MET A 637 5.59 7.97 -13.10
N TRP A 638 4.69 8.92 -12.83
CA TRP A 638 3.63 9.29 -13.77
C TRP A 638 4.16 9.97 -15.04
N HIS A 639 5.31 10.64 -14.98
CA HIS A 639 5.99 11.20 -16.16
C HIS A 639 6.83 10.18 -16.92
N PHE A 640 7.62 9.37 -16.21
CA PHE A 640 8.62 8.50 -16.84
C PHE A 640 8.16 7.05 -17.03
N GLY A 641 7.00 6.66 -16.48
CA GLY A 641 6.53 5.27 -16.45
C GLY A 641 7.37 4.34 -15.57
N GLN A 642 8.34 4.89 -14.82
CA GLN A 642 9.19 4.19 -13.86
C GLN A 642 9.48 5.12 -12.68
N ALA A 643 9.39 4.58 -11.47
CA ALA A 643 9.66 5.31 -10.24
C ALA A 643 11.18 5.40 -9.97
N ILE A 644 11.62 6.37 -9.16
CA ILE A 644 13.02 6.45 -8.70
C ILE A 644 13.31 5.30 -7.74
N ALA A 645 12.44 5.12 -6.73
CA ALA A 645 12.38 3.96 -5.84
C ALA A 645 11.26 3.01 -6.31
N GLY A 646 11.57 1.73 -6.49
CA GLY A 646 10.81 0.88 -7.43
C GLY A 646 9.32 0.70 -7.13
N ASN A 647 8.92 0.53 -5.86
CA ASN A 647 7.52 0.44 -5.47
C ASN A 647 7.09 1.69 -4.70
N PRO A 648 6.20 2.55 -5.25
CA PRO A 648 5.74 3.75 -4.56
C PRO A 648 4.94 3.51 -3.27
N ASN A 649 4.47 2.28 -3.02
CA ASN A 649 3.72 1.90 -1.82
C ASN A 649 4.57 1.11 -0.82
N ASN A 650 5.84 0.82 -1.13
CA ASN A 650 6.74 0.08 -0.24
C ASN A 650 8.19 0.57 -0.36
N PHE A 651 8.58 1.44 0.56
CA PHE A 651 9.94 1.90 0.78
C PHE A 651 10.71 1.10 1.83
N GLY A 652 10.08 0.09 2.44
CA GLY A 652 10.77 -0.83 3.33
C GLY A 652 11.86 -1.62 2.59
N SER A 653 12.64 -2.37 3.34
CA SER A 653 13.78 -3.18 2.87
C SER A 653 13.44 -4.25 1.83
N THR A 654 12.16 -4.62 1.69
CA THR A 654 11.67 -5.52 0.63
C THR A 654 11.32 -4.80 -0.67
N GLY A 655 11.19 -3.48 -0.63
CA GLY A 655 11.08 -2.62 -1.79
C GLY A 655 12.43 -2.41 -2.47
N ALA A 656 12.41 -2.10 -3.78
CA ALA A 656 13.64 -1.77 -4.49
C ALA A 656 14.14 -0.37 -4.08
N PRO A 657 15.43 -0.22 -3.73
CA PRO A 657 15.99 1.07 -3.32
C PRO A 657 15.94 2.09 -4.46
N PRO A 658 16.08 3.40 -4.15
CA PRO A 658 16.13 4.44 -5.17
C PRO A 658 17.33 4.23 -6.09
N THR A 659 17.09 4.30 -7.40
CA THR A 659 18.15 4.32 -8.42
C THR A 659 18.96 5.62 -8.38
N HIS A 660 18.32 6.71 -7.97
CA HIS A 660 18.92 8.06 -7.88
C HIS A 660 18.54 8.67 -6.51
N PRO A 661 19.16 8.25 -5.40
CA PRO A 661 18.80 8.70 -4.06
C PRO A 661 18.92 10.22 -3.89
N GLU A 662 19.99 10.83 -4.40
CA GLU A 662 20.18 12.28 -4.31
C GLU A 662 19.12 13.06 -5.09
N LEU A 663 18.69 12.55 -6.25
CA LEU A 663 17.59 13.15 -7.01
C LEU A 663 16.27 13.08 -6.26
N LEU A 664 15.96 11.93 -5.64
CA LEU A 664 14.74 11.77 -4.86
C LEU A 664 14.70 12.77 -3.69
N ASP A 665 15.81 12.90 -2.96
CA ASP A 665 15.92 13.82 -1.83
C ASP A 665 15.92 15.28 -2.27
N PHE A 666 16.57 15.62 -3.40
CA PHE A 666 16.51 16.95 -3.98
C PHE A 666 15.09 17.36 -4.31
N LEU A 667 14.32 16.49 -4.98
CA LEU A 667 12.93 16.76 -5.35
C LEU A 667 12.01 16.81 -4.12
N ALA A 668 12.25 15.96 -3.11
CA ALA A 668 11.52 15.97 -1.85
C ALA A 668 11.74 17.28 -1.07
N ALA A 669 12.99 17.74 -0.96
CA ALA A 669 13.32 19.02 -0.35
C ALA A 669 12.74 20.20 -1.14
N MET A 670 12.87 20.18 -2.48
CA MET A 670 12.30 21.20 -3.36
C MET A 670 10.78 21.31 -3.21
N LEU A 671 10.06 20.19 -3.05
CA LEU A 671 8.61 20.21 -2.85
C LEU A 671 8.25 21.03 -1.60
N VAL A 672 8.92 20.79 -0.48
CA VAL A 672 8.70 21.52 0.78
C VAL A 672 9.05 23.00 0.63
N GLU A 673 10.21 23.31 0.04
CA GLU A 673 10.68 24.68 -0.18
C GLU A 673 9.73 25.51 -1.06
N ASN A 674 9.11 24.87 -2.05
CA ASN A 674 8.15 25.50 -2.96
C ASN A 674 6.72 25.42 -2.44
N GLY A 675 6.53 25.37 -1.11
CA GLY A 675 5.21 25.43 -0.48
C GLY A 675 4.32 24.23 -0.78
N TRP A 676 4.90 23.06 -1.02
CA TRP A 676 4.21 21.81 -1.34
C TRP A 676 3.38 21.86 -2.64
N SER A 677 3.75 22.75 -3.57
CA SER A 677 3.10 22.90 -4.87
C SER A 677 3.45 21.74 -5.82
N ILE A 678 2.45 20.94 -6.18
CA ILE A 678 2.61 19.85 -7.14
C ILE A 678 2.80 20.41 -8.56
N LYS A 679 2.15 21.52 -8.92
CA LYS A 679 2.40 22.17 -10.23
C LYS A 679 3.84 22.67 -10.35
N SER A 680 4.44 23.17 -9.28
CA SER A 680 5.87 23.57 -9.29
C SER A 680 6.79 22.38 -9.50
N LEU A 681 6.47 21.22 -8.89
CA LEU A 681 7.18 19.96 -9.15
C LEU A 681 7.04 19.52 -10.62
N HIS A 682 5.85 19.60 -11.22
CA HIS A 682 5.66 19.35 -12.65
C HIS A 682 6.53 20.24 -13.52
N ARG A 683 6.59 21.56 -13.24
CA ARG A 683 7.44 22.50 -13.98
C ARG A 683 8.91 22.13 -13.90
N ALA A 684 9.41 21.80 -12.71
CA ALA A 684 10.81 21.43 -12.54
C ALA A 684 11.16 20.17 -13.35
N ILE A 685 10.34 19.11 -13.24
CA ILE A 685 10.55 17.86 -13.95
C ILE A 685 10.44 18.05 -15.47
N MET A 686 9.36 18.65 -15.95
CA MET A 686 9.10 18.69 -17.39
C MET A 686 10.06 19.62 -18.14
N ASN A 687 10.52 20.70 -17.51
CA ASN A 687 11.51 21.61 -18.11
C ASN A 687 12.96 21.08 -18.04
N SER A 688 13.19 19.90 -17.45
CA SER A 688 14.50 19.24 -17.51
C SER A 688 14.82 18.75 -18.93
N GLU A 689 16.10 18.76 -19.30
CA GLU A 689 16.57 18.09 -20.51
C GLU A 689 16.19 16.62 -20.47
N THR A 690 16.30 15.98 -19.30
CA THR A 690 15.96 14.58 -19.04
C THR A 690 14.54 14.23 -19.49
N TYR A 691 13.53 15.01 -19.10
CA TYR A 691 12.15 14.80 -19.55
C TYR A 691 12.00 15.05 -21.06
N ARG A 692 12.81 15.96 -21.63
CA ARG A 692 12.70 16.40 -23.03
C ARG A 692 13.55 15.58 -24.01
N ARG A 693 14.28 14.58 -23.53
CA ARG A 693 15.05 13.62 -24.35
C ARG A 693 14.16 12.88 -25.34
N SER A 694 14.76 12.53 -26.47
CA SER A 694 14.18 11.64 -27.48
C SER A 694 14.19 10.19 -26.99
N SER A 695 13.30 9.39 -27.55
CA SER A 695 13.34 7.93 -27.40
C SER A 695 14.35 7.27 -28.34
N ASN A 696 14.84 8.00 -29.34
CA ASN A 696 15.85 7.52 -30.28
C ASN A 696 17.24 7.90 -29.77
N HIS A 697 18.05 6.89 -29.46
CA HIS A 697 19.44 7.06 -29.04
C HIS A 697 20.40 6.93 -30.22
N PRO A 698 21.37 7.85 -30.40
CA PRO A 698 22.34 7.78 -31.50
C PRO A 698 23.24 6.54 -31.45
N ALA A 699 23.48 6.00 -30.25
CA ALA A 699 24.28 4.79 -30.01
C ALA A 699 23.44 3.72 -29.28
N ILE A 700 22.41 3.19 -29.92
CA ILE A 700 21.41 2.31 -29.27
C ILE A 700 22.02 1.01 -28.70
N ASP A 701 23.00 0.42 -29.36
CA ASP A 701 23.63 -0.83 -28.88
C ASP A 701 24.55 -0.59 -27.68
N ALA A 702 25.23 0.56 -27.64
CA ALA A 702 26.00 0.98 -26.47
C ALA A 702 25.08 1.23 -25.27
N LEU A 703 23.94 1.92 -25.48
CA LEU A 703 22.92 2.14 -24.46
C LEU A 703 22.39 0.81 -23.91
N ARG A 704 22.00 -0.15 -24.78
CA ARG A 704 21.49 -1.46 -24.36
C ARG A 704 22.49 -2.24 -23.51
N LYS A 705 23.79 -2.07 -23.77
CA LYS A 705 24.86 -2.71 -23.00
C LYS A 705 25.12 -2.02 -21.68
N ALA A 706 25.16 -0.69 -21.67
CA ALA A 706 25.49 0.12 -20.49
C ALA A 706 24.32 0.26 -19.50
N ASP A 707 23.09 0.31 -20.02
CA ASP A 707 21.87 0.49 -19.23
C ASP A 707 20.74 -0.43 -19.71
N PRO A 708 20.86 -1.75 -19.49
CA PRO A 708 19.89 -2.74 -19.95
C PRO A 708 18.52 -2.58 -19.28
N LEU A 709 18.48 -2.01 -18.07
CA LEU A 709 17.24 -1.76 -17.32
C LEU A 709 16.64 -0.38 -17.68
N GLY A 710 17.40 0.49 -18.34
CA GLY A 710 16.99 1.83 -18.74
C GLY A 710 16.75 2.76 -17.55
N THR A 711 17.52 2.59 -16.47
CA THR A 711 17.39 3.37 -15.24
C THR A 711 18.19 4.67 -15.27
N SER A 712 19.14 4.83 -16.19
CA SER A 712 19.98 6.04 -16.30
C SER A 712 19.26 7.27 -16.85
N TYR A 713 18.05 7.09 -17.39
CA TYR A 713 17.29 8.12 -18.10
C TYR A 713 18.03 8.72 -19.32
N ALA A 714 19.05 8.05 -19.87
CA ALA A 714 19.74 8.50 -21.08
C ALA A 714 18.80 8.69 -22.29
N VAL A 715 17.64 8.05 -22.28
CA VAL A 715 16.55 8.26 -23.24
C VAL A 715 15.23 8.46 -22.50
N PHE A 716 14.27 9.11 -23.16
CA PHE A 716 12.89 9.04 -22.70
C PHE A 716 12.25 7.73 -23.17
N LYS A 717 11.76 6.90 -22.24
CA LYS A 717 11.06 5.65 -22.57
C LYS A 717 9.60 5.93 -22.96
N PRO A 718 9.13 5.49 -24.15
CA PRO A 718 7.71 5.55 -24.47
C PRO A 718 6.88 4.74 -23.47
N ARG A 719 5.85 5.37 -22.88
CA ARG A 719 4.88 4.69 -22.03
C ARG A 719 3.67 4.22 -22.84
N ARG A 720 3.02 3.14 -22.39
CA ARG A 720 1.71 2.74 -22.90
C ARG A 720 0.66 3.71 -22.38
N LEU A 721 -0.33 4.03 -23.21
CA LEU A 721 -1.51 4.76 -22.78
C LEU A 721 -2.39 3.85 -21.92
N SER A 722 -3.01 4.40 -20.87
CA SER A 722 -4.00 3.70 -20.07
C SER A 722 -5.29 3.46 -20.87
N ALA A 723 -6.16 2.57 -20.39
CA ALA A 723 -7.45 2.32 -21.04
C ALA A 723 -8.30 3.60 -21.11
N GLU A 724 -8.27 4.42 -20.06
CA GLU A 724 -8.92 5.72 -19.98
C GLU A 724 -8.37 6.70 -21.03
N GLU A 725 -7.04 6.81 -21.15
CA GLU A 725 -6.41 7.69 -22.14
C GLU A 725 -6.75 7.27 -23.57
N ILE A 726 -6.82 5.95 -23.83
CA ILE A 726 -7.20 5.42 -25.15
C ILE A 726 -8.66 5.79 -25.47
N ARG A 727 -9.60 5.50 -24.56
CA ARG A 727 -11.02 5.81 -24.75
C ARG A 727 -11.24 7.31 -24.91
N ASP A 728 -10.65 8.12 -24.03
CA ASP A 728 -10.80 9.58 -24.06
C ASP A 728 -10.19 10.15 -25.35
N ALA A 729 -9.03 9.65 -25.80
CA ALA A 729 -8.42 10.07 -27.05
C ALA A 729 -9.27 9.71 -28.29
N MET A 730 -9.94 8.55 -28.28
CA MET A 730 -10.88 8.19 -29.35
C MET A 730 -12.05 9.16 -29.41
N LEU A 731 -12.65 9.50 -28.26
CA LEU A 731 -13.74 10.46 -28.17
C LEU A 731 -13.30 11.89 -28.55
N VAL A 732 -12.06 12.28 -28.25
CA VAL A 732 -11.50 13.55 -28.75
C VAL A 732 -11.37 13.53 -30.27
N ALA A 733 -10.84 12.43 -30.83
CA ALA A 733 -10.62 12.30 -32.27
C ALA A 733 -11.93 12.30 -33.08
N THR A 734 -13.02 11.76 -32.53
CA THR A 734 -14.35 11.78 -33.16
C THR A 734 -15.13 13.07 -32.91
N GLY A 735 -14.66 13.93 -32.00
CA GLY A 735 -15.36 15.16 -31.59
C GLY A 735 -16.56 14.89 -30.66
N GLU A 736 -16.63 13.70 -30.07
CA GLU A 736 -17.76 13.25 -29.25
C GLU A 736 -17.53 13.44 -27.74
N LEU A 737 -16.29 13.72 -27.31
CA LEU A 737 -15.96 13.88 -25.90
C LEU A 737 -16.73 15.04 -25.27
N ASN A 738 -17.56 14.74 -24.28
CA ASN A 738 -18.09 15.73 -23.34
C ASN A 738 -17.01 16.08 -22.29
N ARG A 739 -16.56 17.34 -22.33
CA ARG A 739 -15.51 17.90 -21.46
C ARG A 739 -16.03 18.53 -20.16
N THR A 740 -17.33 18.41 -19.86
CA THR A 740 -17.90 18.91 -18.61
C THR A 740 -17.24 18.23 -17.40
N LEU A 741 -16.78 19.05 -16.46
CA LEU A 741 -16.12 18.63 -15.21
C LEU A 741 -17.16 18.23 -14.15
N GLY A 742 -16.80 17.26 -13.33
CA GLY A 742 -17.48 16.89 -12.09
C GLY A 742 -18.91 16.36 -12.23
N GLY A 743 -19.60 16.13 -11.12
CA GLY A 743 -20.99 15.67 -11.08
C GLY A 743 -21.13 14.15 -11.13
N ILE A 744 -22.36 13.67 -11.11
CA ILE A 744 -22.62 12.24 -10.90
C ILE A 744 -21.95 11.33 -11.95
N PRO A 745 -21.56 10.09 -11.58
CA PRO A 745 -20.93 9.17 -12.52
C PRO A 745 -21.84 8.85 -13.71
N ASN A 746 -21.25 8.68 -14.88
CA ASN A 746 -21.95 8.25 -16.09
C ASN A 746 -21.77 6.76 -16.37
N ARG A 747 -22.69 6.18 -17.15
CA ARG A 747 -22.61 4.80 -17.62
C ARG A 747 -22.31 4.78 -19.12
N PRO A 748 -21.04 4.58 -19.52
CA PRO A 748 -20.68 4.39 -20.92
C PRO A 748 -21.36 3.16 -21.55
N GLU A 749 -21.43 3.14 -22.88
CA GLU A 749 -21.67 1.90 -23.62
C GLU A 749 -20.51 0.92 -23.38
N ILE A 750 -20.84 -0.33 -23.08
CA ILE A 750 -19.88 -1.43 -22.92
C ILE A 750 -20.30 -2.61 -23.78
N ASN A 751 -19.41 -3.59 -23.93
CA ASN A 751 -19.71 -4.82 -24.67
C ASN A 751 -20.98 -5.49 -24.12
N LEU A 752 -21.88 -5.93 -25.02
CA LEU A 752 -23.17 -6.50 -24.65
C LEU A 752 -23.04 -7.75 -23.77
N GLU A 753 -22.04 -8.58 -24.01
CA GLU A 753 -21.76 -9.76 -23.18
C GLU A 753 -21.45 -9.35 -21.75
N ALA A 754 -20.59 -8.34 -21.56
CA ALA A 754 -20.28 -7.79 -20.24
C ALA A 754 -21.50 -7.10 -19.61
N ALA A 755 -22.29 -6.35 -20.38
CA ALA A 755 -23.48 -5.65 -19.88
C ALA A 755 -24.57 -6.61 -19.38
N MET A 756 -24.70 -7.79 -20.00
CA MET A 756 -25.69 -8.81 -19.69
C MET A 756 -25.22 -9.81 -18.62
N GLN A 757 -23.96 -9.75 -18.17
CA GLN A 757 -23.49 -10.64 -17.12
C GLN A 757 -24.28 -10.41 -15.82
N PRO A 758 -24.85 -11.48 -15.23
CA PRO A 758 -25.61 -11.35 -13.99
C PRO A 758 -24.65 -10.97 -12.86
N ARG A 759 -24.83 -9.77 -12.30
CA ARG A 759 -24.17 -9.38 -11.05
C ARG A 759 -24.98 -9.90 -9.89
N GLN A 760 -24.38 -10.79 -9.11
CA GLN A 760 -25.00 -11.34 -7.91
C GLN A 760 -24.79 -10.36 -6.76
N VAL A 761 -25.89 -10.02 -6.08
CA VAL A 761 -25.86 -9.32 -4.78
C VAL A 761 -26.54 -10.24 -3.76
N MET A 762 -26.23 -10.09 -2.48
CA MET A 762 -26.70 -11.04 -1.47
C MET A 762 -28.23 -11.21 -1.53
N GLY A 763 -28.62 -12.40 -1.98
CA GLY A 763 -30.01 -12.78 -2.10
C GLY A 763 -30.81 -12.03 -3.17
N THR A 764 -30.23 -11.50 -4.24
CA THR A 764 -30.95 -11.13 -5.49
C THR A 764 -29.97 -10.94 -6.66
N PHE A 765 -30.47 -10.66 -7.87
CA PHE A 765 -29.66 -10.18 -8.98
C PHE A 765 -29.68 -8.64 -9.00
N ALA A 766 -28.53 -8.00 -9.25
CA ALA A 766 -28.49 -6.58 -9.56
C ALA A 766 -29.02 -6.34 -10.98
N SER A 767 -29.43 -5.10 -11.27
CA SER A 767 -29.81 -4.73 -12.64
C SER A 767 -28.61 -4.87 -13.57
N ALA A 768 -28.89 -5.35 -14.78
CA ALA A 768 -27.93 -5.34 -15.90
C ALA A 768 -27.41 -3.92 -16.14
N TRP A 769 -26.22 -3.81 -16.72
CA TRP A 769 -25.65 -2.51 -17.05
C TRP A 769 -26.49 -1.84 -18.14
N ILE A 770 -27.01 -0.65 -17.85
CA ILE A 770 -27.77 0.16 -18.81
C ILE A 770 -26.98 1.44 -19.03
N PRO A 771 -26.47 1.71 -20.26
CA PRO A 771 -25.77 2.94 -20.54
C PRO A 771 -26.72 4.14 -20.42
N ASP A 772 -26.17 5.33 -20.12
CA ASP A 772 -26.99 6.53 -20.06
C ASP A 772 -27.58 6.85 -21.45
N PRO A 773 -28.84 7.31 -21.52
CA PRO A 773 -29.60 7.31 -22.77
C PRO A 773 -29.08 8.29 -23.82
N LEU A 774 -28.44 9.39 -23.42
CA LEU A 774 -27.94 10.41 -24.35
C LEU A 774 -26.42 10.34 -24.51
N PRO A 775 -25.88 10.41 -25.75
CA PRO A 775 -24.44 10.44 -25.99
C PRO A 775 -23.70 11.49 -25.14
N GLN A 776 -24.25 12.69 -24.98
CA GLN A 776 -23.65 13.74 -24.16
C GLN A 776 -23.50 13.34 -22.69
N GLN A 777 -24.36 12.46 -22.16
CA GLN A 777 -24.26 11.95 -20.78
C GLN A 777 -23.19 10.86 -20.67
N ARG A 778 -23.09 9.97 -21.66
CA ARG A 778 -22.21 8.79 -21.60
C ARG A 778 -20.83 8.95 -22.25
N HIS A 779 -20.63 9.97 -23.08
CA HIS A 779 -19.34 10.28 -23.73
C HIS A 779 -18.48 11.25 -22.90
N ARG A 780 -18.62 11.20 -21.58
CA ARG A 780 -17.75 11.94 -20.67
C ARG A 780 -16.38 11.26 -20.57
N ARG A 781 -15.41 12.01 -20.04
CA ARG A 781 -14.10 11.46 -19.66
C ARG A 781 -14.23 10.21 -18.82
N SER A 782 -13.33 9.27 -19.06
CA SER A 782 -13.36 7.94 -18.43
C SER A 782 -13.25 8.01 -16.91
N LEU A 783 -12.67 9.08 -16.37
CA LEU A 783 -12.66 9.42 -14.93
C LEU A 783 -14.06 9.46 -14.30
N TYR A 784 -15.08 9.88 -15.07
CA TYR A 784 -16.46 10.00 -14.62
C TYR A 784 -17.30 8.75 -14.84
N SER A 785 -16.75 7.73 -15.51
CA SER A 785 -17.47 6.46 -15.68
C SER A 785 -17.68 5.80 -14.32
N LEU A 786 -18.88 5.27 -14.08
CA LEU A 786 -19.24 4.53 -12.88
C LEU A 786 -18.26 3.37 -12.66
N LYS A 787 -17.47 3.42 -11.58
CA LYS A 787 -16.48 2.42 -11.19
C LYS A 787 -17.04 1.51 -10.10
N LEU A 788 -17.45 0.32 -10.49
CA LEU A 788 -17.91 -0.71 -9.55
C LEU A 788 -16.70 -1.50 -9.03
N ARG A 789 -16.73 -1.89 -7.76
CA ARG A 789 -15.66 -2.68 -7.12
C ARG A 789 -15.76 -4.18 -7.42
N GLY A 790 -16.98 -4.68 -7.63
CA GLY A 790 -17.33 -6.10 -7.78
C GLY A 790 -16.83 -6.76 -9.07
#